data_AF-A0A1N7KYQ2-F1
#
_entry.id   AF-A0A1N7KYQ2-F1
#
_cell.length_a   1.000
_cell.length_b   1.000
_cell.length_c   1.000
_cell.angle_alpha   90.00
_cell.angle_beta   90.00
_cell.angle_gamma   90.00
#
_symmetry.space_group_name_H-M   'P 1'
#
loop_
_entity.id
_entity.type
_entity.pdbx_description
1 polymer ?
#
loop_
_entity_poly.entity_id
_entity_poly.type
_entity_poly.pdbx_seq_one_letter_code
_entity_poly.pdbx_strand_id
1 'polypeptide(L)'
;MAHRIYVYNIDSQTGDRYSHYLGEWNYEIPELLFPLFSCDPRSKGKLLYFDKINGVARLKSFFQLIGEHYQLLYKKAYYEPVNKMFDLLDALPYDTFLVDAWDVFNMNEESHTSQAKDWVLEIKEKSKLYDRAIAKGNLGWLEKEIFAGRGYETFLAMLETDWIDYGLGYWNEELYKNPLDIFEENNLCGLKDKKGNIIIPAIYDEIFAFTDEGIAVIKKDGKFGYMRNDGKVLVECIYDEAYDNLFIHDKAYAIIEVDHKCGLIDIISGAIVIPCEYDELELLWYTGIFNAKKEERYRVIDVSGKQVIADLSESPFDHDYNNLIYRKQEGTSKRAFYTFNGTFIGEYPEDVLSAVSNGFYFAKPNKFQKKTEIIKPDGTLLDTDIDTLMMDVSDYGYTSFAYRKGKEWHIYNTERNEFMLKGYTIQNIHRDHYTKFMTDVFVISDENGWGIYNASEDRWLIPISKEYKKIECCREEIFRVLTSGGMHYYDQKTEILSDLYDYIGEGVDYYEQKVALYKGNNMFILDNEKIMHQVTDRQLGAFYEKRYNLRGKDQKYFLDFYKAWIERKGSNYEEYFDDKTLMSRAEEYSKEGNIKETIRLYTIGVKRGNADMMVELGYIYTNEDQPEFYDVKKGIALYEKAASQDNGIAWNNLGYHYQNGIGYPHDIKKALKCFRKGIELGEGLAMQNMGLLYFYGDYVLQDYDLALEYYKQAEKKFYFNEDKISEIYYQKRDFENLQRYLKKDKVNTYSNIYYGIMYEEGLGVKQSTKKAIKHFEKALEYSTYHHALQRVLYYYKEDPAFANPEKYEYWKSYGKENDMGV
;
A
#
# COMPACT_ATOMS: atom_id res chain seq x y z
N MET A 1 -15.04 8.91 -13.09
CA MET A 1 -13.91 9.31 -13.95
C MET A 1 -12.73 9.51 -13.03
N ALA A 2 -11.58 8.89 -13.32
CA ALA A 2 -10.37 9.19 -12.58
C ALA A 2 -9.97 10.63 -12.88
N HIS A 3 -9.65 11.43 -11.87
CA HIS A 3 -9.16 12.79 -12.06
C HIS A 3 -7.67 12.71 -12.34
N ARG A 4 -7.22 13.29 -13.46
CA ARG A 4 -5.88 13.10 -13.99
C ARG A 4 -5.12 14.42 -14.14
N ILE A 5 -3.80 14.29 -14.14
CA ILE A 5 -2.84 15.35 -14.45
C ILE A 5 -2.10 14.94 -15.72
N TYR A 6 -2.06 15.85 -16.70
CA TYR A 6 -1.33 15.65 -17.95
C TYR A 6 -0.09 16.55 -18.00
N VAL A 7 1.04 15.97 -18.37
CA VAL A 7 2.33 16.68 -18.47
C VAL A 7 2.76 16.80 -19.92
N TYR A 8 3.29 17.97 -20.30
CA TYR A 8 3.76 18.26 -21.66
C TYR A 8 5.11 19.01 -21.63
N ASN A 9 5.85 18.95 -22.74
CA ASN A 9 7.02 19.80 -22.99
C ASN A 9 6.65 20.88 -24.01
N ILE A 10 6.91 22.14 -23.68
CA ILE A 10 6.56 23.29 -24.53
C ILE A 10 7.69 24.31 -24.57
N ASP A 11 7.76 25.06 -25.66
CA ASP A 11 8.65 26.21 -25.81
C ASP A 11 8.10 27.41 -25.03
N SER A 12 8.89 27.98 -24.12
CA SER A 12 8.46 29.13 -23.31
C SER A 12 8.16 30.39 -24.11
N GLN A 13 8.77 30.55 -25.29
CA GLN A 13 8.68 31.74 -26.13
C GLN A 13 7.60 31.61 -27.20
N THR A 14 7.60 30.49 -27.94
CA THR A 14 6.68 30.29 -29.07
C THR A 14 5.37 29.63 -28.62
N GLY A 15 5.38 28.90 -27.51
CA GLY A 15 4.25 28.08 -27.07
C GLY A 15 4.09 26.78 -27.88
N ASP A 16 5.05 26.46 -28.75
CA ASP A 16 5.05 25.20 -29.49
C ASP A 16 5.09 24.03 -28.52
N ARG A 17 4.31 23.01 -28.82
CA ARG A 17 4.12 21.87 -27.92
C ARG A 17 4.67 20.62 -28.56
N TYR A 18 5.36 19.83 -27.75
CA TYR A 18 5.80 18.51 -28.12
C TYR A 18 4.59 17.62 -28.43
N SER A 19 4.67 16.86 -29.52
CA SER A 19 3.52 16.14 -30.11
C SER A 19 2.83 15.21 -29.12
N HIS A 20 3.58 14.66 -28.17
CA HIS A 20 3.08 13.73 -27.16
C HIS A 20 2.99 14.36 -25.76
N TYR A 21 1.88 14.07 -25.11
CA TYR A 21 1.91 13.46 -23.79
C TYR A 21 3.23 13.06 -23.12
N LEU A 22 3.71 13.71 -22.06
CA LEU A 22 4.86 13.18 -21.31
C LEU A 22 4.46 12.11 -20.28
N GLY A 23 3.37 12.32 -19.56
CA GLY A 23 2.87 11.40 -18.54
C GLY A 23 1.46 11.77 -18.09
N GLU A 24 0.71 10.77 -17.62
CA GLU A 24 -0.62 10.91 -17.04
C GLU A 24 -0.60 10.40 -15.60
N TRP A 25 -0.88 11.27 -14.64
CA TRP A 25 -0.85 10.94 -13.21
C TRP A 25 -2.22 11.12 -12.59
N ASN A 26 -2.38 10.63 -11.37
CA ASN A 26 -3.59 10.83 -10.57
C ASN A 26 -3.60 12.23 -9.94
N TYR A 27 -4.04 12.34 -8.69
CA TYR A 27 -4.42 13.58 -8.02
C TYR A 27 -3.25 14.54 -7.68
N GLU A 28 -2.00 14.07 -7.69
CA GLU A 28 -0.84 14.86 -7.25
C GLU A 28 0.42 14.58 -8.09
N ILE A 29 1.38 15.50 -8.04
CA ILE A 29 2.72 15.31 -8.59
C ILE A 29 3.42 14.20 -7.78
N PRO A 30 3.91 13.12 -8.41
CA PRO A 30 4.53 12.01 -7.70
C PRO A 30 5.72 12.45 -6.84
N GLU A 31 5.82 11.92 -5.62
CA GLU A 31 6.85 12.34 -4.65
C GLU A 31 8.29 12.10 -5.13
N LEU A 32 8.49 11.05 -5.94
CA LEU A 32 9.77 10.75 -6.61
C LEU A 32 10.13 11.80 -7.67
N LEU A 33 9.14 12.34 -8.39
CA LEU A 33 9.33 13.32 -9.45
C LEU A 33 9.18 14.77 -8.97
N PHE A 34 8.77 14.99 -7.72
CA PHE A 34 8.48 16.31 -7.18
C PHE A 34 9.62 17.34 -7.40
N PRO A 35 10.92 17.00 -7.22
CA PRO A 35 12.01 17.94 -7.50
C PRO A 35 12.01 18.50 -8.93
N LEU A 36 11.58 17.72 -9.92
CA LEU A 36 11.49 18.13 -11.32
C LEU A 36 10.55 19.32 -11.52
N PHE A 37 9.41 19.32 -10.80
CA PHE A 37 8.36 20.34 -10.89
C PHE A 37 8.45 21.38 -9.78
N SER A 38 9.66 21.63 -9.27
CA SER A 38 9.87 22.60 -8.19
C SER A 38 10.74 23.79 -8.60
N CYS A 39 11.25 23.80 -9.84
CA CYS A 39 12.08 24.87 -10.39
C CYS A 39 11.22 25.89 -11.15
N ASP A 40 11.30 27.16 -10.73
CA ASP A 40 10.50 28.28 -11.24
C ASP A 40 9.00 27.95 -11.48
N PRO A 41 8.28 27.43 -10.47
CA PRO A 41 6.87 27.09 -10.62
C PRO A 41 6.06 28.37 -10.81
N ARG A 42 5.30 28.40 -11.90
CA ARG A 42 4.47 29.53 -12.35
C ARG A 42 3.12 29.02 -12.81
N SER A 43 2.10 29.87 -12.76
CA SER A 43 0.79 29.56 -13.32
C SER A 43 0.33 30.65 -14.30
N LYS A 44 -0.35 30.24 -15.36
CA LYS A 44 -1.00 31.12 -16.33
C LYS A 44 -2.38 30.55 -16.66
N GLY A 45 -3.42 31.22 -16.17
CA GLY A 45 -4.77 30.66 -16.16
C GLY A 45 -4.80 29.37 -15.35
N LYS A 46 -5.37 28.30 -15.91
CA LYS A 46 -5.49 26.97 -15.28
C LYS A 46 -4.25 26.07 -15.44
N LEU A 47 -3.18 26.56 -16.06
CA LEU A 47 -2.02 25.73 -16.40
C LEU A 47 -0.82 26.09 -15.52
N LEU A 48 -0.02 25.09 -15.19
CA LEU A 48 1.20 25.21 -14.41
C LEU A 48 2.42 25.05 -15.31
N TYR A 49 3.46 25.85 -15.07
CA TYR A 49 4.67 25.93 -15.88
C TYR A 49 5.90 25.80 -14.99
N PHE A 50 6.89 25.03 -15.43
CA PHE A 50 8.11 24.74 -14.67
C PHE A 50 9.33 24.76 -15.59
N ASP A 51 10.47 25.19 -15.06
CA ASP A 51 11.74 25.19 -15.77
C ASP A 51 12.26 23.76 -15.94
N LYS A 52 12.32 23.28 -17.19
CA LYS A 52 12.78 21.92 -17.51
C LYS A 52 14.25 21.74 -17.16
N ILE A 53 15.10 22.69 -17.54
CA ILE A 53 16.56 22.54 -17.49
C ILE A 53 17.01 22.44 -16.03
N ASN A 54 16.58 23.39 -15.20
CA ASN A 54 16.91 23.40 -13.78
C ASN A 54 16.17 22.29 -13.01
N GLY A 55 14.94 21.97 -13.42
CA GLY A 55 14.17 20.86 -12.87
C GLY A 55 14.87 19.51 -13.04
N VAL A 56 15.35 19.20 -14.25
CA VAL A 56 16.07 17.95 -14.54
C VAL A 56 17.37 17.88 -13.74
N ALA A 57 18.13 18.97 -13.65
CA ALA A 57 19.34 19.02 -12.84
C ALA A 57 19.05 18.74 -11.34
N ARG A 58 17.98 19.34 -10.80
CA ARG A 58 17.55 19.12 -9.41
C ARG A 58 17.09 17.68 -9.18
N LEU A 59 16.35 17.10 -10.12
CA LEU A 59 15.92 15.70 -10.06
C LEU A 59 17.12 14.74 -10.06
N LYS A 60 18.14 14.98 -10.90
CA LYS A 60 19.40 14.22 -10.90
C LYS A 60 20.08 14.23 -9.53
N SER A 61 20.17 15.39 -8.88
CA SER A 61 20.73 15.49 -7.51
C SER A 61 19.92 14.71 -6.47
N PHE A 62 18.58 14.69 -6.60
CA PHE A 62 17.72 13.94 -5.69
C PHE A 62 17.87 12.43 -5.87
N PHE A 63 17.87 11.94 -7.11
CA PHE A 63 18.08 10.52 -7.40
C PHE A 63 19.47 10.05 -6.97
N GLN A 64 20.51 10.89 -7.14
CA GLN A 64 21.83 10.63 -6.58
C GLN A 64 21.77 10.41 -5.07
N LEU A 65 21.11 11.31 -4.32
CA LEU A 65 20.93 11.16 -2.86
C LEU A 65 20.21 9.85 -2.50
N ILE A 66 19.12 9.51 -3.19
CA ILE A 66 18.37 8.27 -2.94
C ILE A 66 19.28 7.05 -3.19
N GLY A 67 19.99 7.04 -4.31
CA GLY A 67 20.88 5.94 -4.69
C GLY A 67 22.05 5.77 -3.71
N GLU A 68 22.60 6.86 -3.18
CA GLU A 68 23.63 6.83 -2.12
C GLU A 68 23.07 6.30 -0.80
N HIS A 69 21.91 6.82 -0.38
CA HIS A 69 21.27 6.46 0.89
C HIS A 69 20.93 4.97 0.97
N TYR A 70 20.42 4.40 -0.13
CA TYR A 70 19.98 3.01 -0.22
C TYR A 70 21.00 2.07 -0.88
N GLN A 71 22.20 2.55 -1.21
CA GLN A 71 23.25 1.77 -1.87
C GLN A 71 22.77 1.12 -3.19
N LEU A 72 22.07 1.90 -4.02
CA LEU A 72 21.48 1.43 -5.28
C LEU A 72 22.31 1.78 -6.52
N LEU A 73 23.25 2.72 -6.44
CA LEU A 73 23.95 3.28 -7.62
C LEU A 73 24.66 2.26 -8.50
N TYR A 74 25.07 1.11 -7.96
CA TYR A 74 25.75 0.04 -8.70
C TYR A 74 24.81 -1.10 -9.15
N LYS A 75 23.54 -1.07 -8.75
CA LYS A 75 22.56 -2.11 -9.09
C LYS A 75 21.99 -1.83 -10.48
N LYS A 76 22.12 -2.79 -11.41
CA LYS A 76 21.57 -2.68 -12.77
C LYS A 76 20.08 -2.36 -12.80
N ALA A 77 19.31 -3.01 -11.93
CA ALA A 77 17.89 -2.76 -11.77
C ALA A 77 17.55 -1.29 -11.45
N TYR A 78 18.47 -0.55 -10.80
CA TYR A 78 18.29 0.86 -10.49
C TYR A 78 18.82 1.77 -11.61
N TYR A 79 20.10 1.63 -11.99
CA TYR A 79 20.71 2.62 -12.88
C TYR A 79 20.14 2.58 -14.31
N GLU A 80 19.66 1.43 -14.77
CA GLU A 80 19.14 1.29 -16.15
C GLU A 80 17.86 2.10 -16.38
N PRO A 81 16.76 1.91 -15.61
CA PRO A 81 15.56 2.72 -15.77
C PRO A 81 15.77 4.20 -15.43
N VAL A 82 16.60 4.50 -14.42
CA VAL A 82 16.93 5.89 -14.04
C VAL A 82 17.67 6.63 -15.17
N ASN A 83 18.64 5.97 -15.83
CA ASN A 83 19.32 6.56 -16.98
C ASN A 83 18.38 6.75 -18.17
N LYS A 84 17.54 5.75 -18.50
CA LYS A 84 16.52 5.88 -19.57
C LYS A 84 15.59 7.07 -19.32
N MET A 85 15.13 7.27 -18.07
CA MET A 85 14.32 8.42 -17.70
C MET A 85 15.07 9.74 -17.93
N PHE A 86 16.33 9.84 -17.52
CA PHE A 86 17.08 11.08 -17.70
C PHE A 86 17.45 11.36 -19.15
N ASP A 87 17.77 10.34 -19.94
CA ASP A 87 18.02 10.45 -21.38
C ASP A 87 16.76 10.97 -22.09
N LEU A 88 15.59 10.44 -21.73
CA LEU A 88 14.30 10.95 -22.20
C LEU A 88 14.13 12.44 -21.87
N LEU A 89 14.28 12.83 -20.60
CA LEU A 89 14.05 14.21 -20.17
C LEU A 89 15.07 15.18 -20.79
N ASP A 90 16.32 14.75 -20.98
CA ASP A 90 17.38 15.52 -21.63
C ASP A 90 17.08 15.73 -23.12
N ALA A 91 16.55 14.71 -23.81
CA ALA A 91 16.22 14.74 -25.24
C ALA A 91 15.02 15.62 -25.60
N LEU A 92 14.17 15.97 -24.63
CA LEU A 92 13.00 16.83 -24.84
C LEU A 92 13.40 18.18 -25.47
N PRO A 93 12.74 18.60 -26.56
CA PRO A 93 13.20 19.70 -27.41
C PRO A 93 13.03 21.09 -26.80
N TYR A 94 12.14 21.26 -25.82
CA TYR A 94 11.78 22.57 -25.30
C TYR A 94 12.15 22.77 -23.83
N ASP A 95 12.17 24.04 -23.41
CA ASP A 95 12.72 24.48 -22.12
C ASP A 95 11.75 24.44 -20.93
N THR A 96 10.46 24.17 -21.18
CA THR A 96 9.42 24.29 -20.15
C THR A 96 8.57 23.03 -20.06
N PHE A 97 8.28 22.60 -18.83
CA PHE A 97 7.22 21.64 -18.55
C PHE A 97 5.91 22.38 -18.32
N LEU A 98 4.85 21.90 -18.98
CA LEU A 98 3.48 22.35 -18.81
C LEU A 98 2.69 21.24 -18.13
N VAL A 99 2.02 21.54 -17.03
CA VAL A 99 1.12 20.62 -16.35
C VAL A 99 -0.31 21.14 -16.49
N ASP A 100 -1.18 20.32 -17.09
CA ASP A 100 -2.62 20.52 -17.14
C ASP A 100 -3.30 19.59 -16.14
N ALA A 101 -3.79 20.18 -15.06
CA ALA A 101 -4.49 19.47 -13.99
C ALA A 101 -5.98 19.85 -13.94
N TRP A 102 -6.56 20.19 -15.10
CA TRP A 102 -7.96 20.61 -15.22
C TRP A 102 -8.94 19.62 -14.56
N ASP A 103 -8.74 18.31 -14.71
CA ASP A 103 -9.61 17.30 -14.10
C ASP A 103 -9.52 17.31 -12.58
N VAL A 104 -8.34 17.51 -12.01
CA VAL A 104 -8.15 17.65 -10.56
C VAL A 104 -8.81 18.94 -10.07
N PHE A 105 -8.68 20.03 -10.82
CA PHE A 105 -9.31 21.30 -10.46
C PHE A 105 -10.84 21.25 -10.50
N ASN A 106 -11.44 20.38 -11.32
CA ASN A 106 -12.89 20.17 -11.35
C ASN A 106 -13.44 19.56 -10.03
N MET A 107 -12.59 19.07 -9.13
CA MET A 107 -13.01 18.55 -7.82
C MET A 107 -13.38 19.66 -6.81
N ASN A 108 -13.06 20.92 -7.12
CA ASN A 108 -13.33 22.08 -6.29
C ASN A 108 -14.03 23.16 -7.13
N GLU A 109 -15.08 23.80 -6.61
CA GLU A 109 -15.79 24.87 -7.34
C GLU A 109 -15.00 26.19 -7.44
N GLU A 110 -13.72 26.21 -7.01
CA GLU A 110 -12.84 27.36 -7.18
C GLU A 110 -12.45 27.54 -8.65
N SER A 111 -12.18 28.78 -9.05
CA SER A 111 -11.66 29.00 -10.39
C SER A 111 -10.37 28.20 -10.57
N HIS A 112 -10.25 27.48 -11.68
CA HIS A 112 -9.05 26.69 -11.98
C HIS A 112 -7.78 27.57 -11.98
N THR A 113 -7.93 28.88 -12.19
CA THR A 113 -6.82 29.84 -12.12
C THR A 113 -6.38 30.10 -10.68
N SER A 114 -7.30 30.20 -9.72
CA SER A 114 -6.97 30.35 -8.30
C SER A 114 -6.31 29.07 -7.77
N GLN A 115 -6.87 27.90 -8.11
CA GLN A 115 -6.30 26.61 -7.74
C GLN A 115 -4.88 26.42 -8.28
N ALA A 116 -4.64 26.78 -9.55
CA ALA A 116 -3.29 26.73 -10.12
C ALA A 116 -2.30 27.68 -9.43
N LYS A 117 -2.74 28.86 -8.94
CA LYS A 117 -1.86 29.77 -8.17
C LYS A 117 -1.51 29.21 -6.79
N ASP A 118 -2.49 28.61 -6.11
CA ASP A 118 -2.27 28.04 -4.78
C ASP A 118 -1.33 26.84 -4.86
N TRP A 119 -1.51 25.99 -5.88
CA TRP A 119 -0.62 24.86 -6.07
C TRP A 119 0.83 25.29 -6.33
N VAL A 120 1.06 26.39 -7.06
CA VAL A 120 2.40 26.99 -7.20
C VAL A 120 2.99 27.38 -5.83
N LEU A 121 2.19 27.92 -4.92
CA LEU A 121 2.64 28.29 -3.58
C LEU A 121 2.98 27.06 -2.75
N GLU A 122 2.12 26.04 -2.76
CA GLU A 122 2.35 24.76 -2.08
C GLU A 122 3.61 24.07 -2.58
N ILE A 123 3.82 24.04 -3.90
CA ILE A 123 5.03 23.49 -4.53
C ILE A 123 6.26 24.26 -4.02
N LYS A 124 6.21 25.59 -3.98
CA LYS A 124 7.32 26.42 -3.45
C LYS A 124 7.60 26.12 -1.98
N GLU A 125 6.57 25.93 -1.16
CA GLU A 125 6.77 25.60 0.26
C GLU A 125 7.36 24.20 0.45
N LYS A 126 6.80 23.20 -0.20
CA LYS A 126 7.24 21.81 -0.13
C LYS A 126 8.64 21.61 -0.74
N SER A 127 9.01 22.37 -1.78
CA SER A 127 10.36 22.32 -2.38
C SER A 127 11.50 22.58 -1.39
N LYS A 128 11.25 23.42 -0.38
CA LYS A 128 12.23 23.72 0.67
C LYS A 128 12.61 22.49 1.48
N LEU A 129 11.73 21.50 1.57
CA LEU A 129 12.01 20.25 2.27
C LEU A 129 13.01 19.40 1.46
N TYR A 130 12.76 19.24 0.17
CA TYR A 130 13.64 18.53 -0.75
C TYR A 130 15.01 19.20 -0.87
N ASP A 131 15.05 20.53 -1.03
CA ASP A 131 16.29 21.29 -1.09
C ASP A 131 17.16 21.09 0.16
N ARG A 132 16.53 21.05 1.34
CA ARG A 132 17.22 20.78 2.61
C ARG A 132 17.76 19.35 2.67
N ALA A 133 17.02 18.37 2.17
CA ALA A 133 17.45 16.97 2.17
C ALA A 133 18.66 16.76 1.26
N ILE A 134 18.59 17.30 0.03
CA ILE A 134 19.68 17.28 -0.96
C ILE A 134 20.91 17.99 -0.39
N ALA A 135 20.76 19.19 0.15
CA ALA A 135 21.89 19.97 0.69
C ALA A 135 22.56 19.30 1.90
N LYS A 136 21.83 18.53 2.70
CA LYS A 136 22.34 17.84 3.89
C LYS A 136 22.76 16.39 3.65
N GLY A 137 22.51 15.84 2.47
CA GLY A 137 22.74 14.42 2.19
C GLY A 137 21.95 13.49 3.11
N ASN A 138 20.75 13.89 3.55
CA ASN A 138 19.96 13.14 4.55
C ASN A 138 18.50 13.00 4.11
N LEU A 139 18.12 11.76 3.81
CA LEU A 139 16.79 11.38 3.33
C LEU A 139 15.81 11.03 4.47
N GLY A 140 16.29 10.44 5.57
CA GLY A 140 15.42 9.83 6.59
C GLY A 140 14.51 10.80 7.36
N TRP A 141 14.85 12.09 7.43
CA TRP A 141 13.92 13.10 7.97
C TRP A 141 12.87 13.52 6.93
N LEU A 142 13.25 13.62 5.66
CA LEU A 142 12.34 13.96 4.56
C LEU A 142 11.27 12.88 4.43
N GLU A 143 11.66 11.61 4.55
CA GLU A 143 10.72 10.48 4.51
C GLU A 143 9.68 10.56 5.62
N LYS A 144 10.08 10.89 6.85
CA LYS A 144 9.14 11.08 7.96
C LYS A 144 8.14 12.22 7.68
N GLU A 145 8.58 13.30 7.06
CA GLU A 145 7.72 14.45 6.74
C GLU A 145 6.79 14.18 5.54
N ILE A 146 7.28 13.48 4.51
CA ILE A 146 6.52 13.21 3.27
C ILE A 146 5.54 12.05 3.47
N PHE A 147 5.92 11.01 4.19
CA PHE A 147 5.15 9.77 4.31
C PHE A 147 4.27 9.67 5.56
N ALA A 148 4.31 10.65 6.47
CA ALA A 148 3.43 10.66 7.64
C ALA A 148 1.95 10.55 7.24
N GLY A 149 1.32 9.41 7.56
CA GLY A 149 -0.09 9.15 7.26
C GLY A 149 -0.40 8.82 5.79
N ARG A 150 0.59 8.43 4.98
CA ARG A 150 0.43 8.00 3.56
C ARG A 150 0.73 6.50 3.38
N GLY A 151 0.50 5.98 2.17
CA GLY A 151 0.57 4.55 1.85
C GLY A 151 1.97 3.92 1.68
N TYR A 152 3.03 4.72 1.59
CA TYR A 152 4.42 4.24 1.57
C TYR A 152 5.14 4.75 2.82
N GLU A 153 6.12 3.99 3.35
CA GLU A 153 6.89 4.38 4.53
C GLU A 153 8.28 4.99 4.18
N THR A 154 8.81 4.68 3.00
CA THR A 154 10.13 5.13 2.52
C THR A 154 10.15 5.31 1.00
N PHE A 155 11.13 6.05 0.47
CA PHE A 155 11.34 6.13 -0.98
C PHE A 155 11.79 4.79 -1.56
N LEU A 156 12.49 3.94 -0.78
CA LEU A 156 12.85 2.59 -1.23
C LEU A 156 11.61 1.74 -1.49
N ALA A 157 10.64 1.72 -0.56
CA ALA A 157 9.38 0.98 -0.74
C ALA A 157 8.60 1.47 -1.98
N MET A 158 8.70 2.76 -2.29
CA MET A 158 8.11 3.33 -3.50
C MET A 158 8.87 2.91 -4.77
N LEU A 159 10.20 2.92 -4.76
CA LEU A 159 11.03 2.46 -5.89
C LEU A 159 10.89 0.96 -6.19
N GLU A 160 10.67 0.14 -5.15
CA GLU A 160 10.48 -1.31 -5.27
C GLU A 160 9.06 -1.69 -5.73
N THR A 161 8.19 -0.73 -6.02
CA THR A 161 6.89 -0.99 -6.62
C THR A 161 7.03 -1.23 -8.13
N ASP A 162 6.63 -2.42 -8.59
CA ASP A 162 6.84 -2.89 -9.98
C ASP A 162 6.48 -1.87 -11.07
N TRP A 163 5.32 -1.21 -10.98
CA TRP A 163 4.89 -0.27 -12.02
C TRP A 163 5.61 1.09 -11.99
N ILE A 164 6.28 1.44 -10.88
CA ILE A 164 6.98 2.72 -10.76
C ILE A 164 8.31 2.69 -11.55
N ASP A 165 8.91 1.50 -11.70
CA ASP A 165 10.16 1.25 -12.42
C ASP A 165 11.23 2.33 -12.16
N TYR A 166 11.54 2.53 -10.88
CA TYR A 166 12.48 3.56 -10.40
C TYR A 166 12.22 4.98 -10.94
N GLY A 167 10.97 5.32 -11.23
CA GLY A 167 10.54 6.61 -11.75
C GLY A 167 10.29 6.65 -13.25
N LEU A 168 10.77 5.66 -14.02
CA LEU A 168 10.54 5.57 -15.46
C LEU A 168 9.06 5.32 -15.78
N GLY A 169 8.38 4.50 -14.98
CA GLY A 169 6.97 4.12 -15.18
C GLY A 169 5.96 5.25 -14.98
N TYR A 170 6.39 6.43 -14.52
CA TYR A 170 5.55 7.64 -14.51
C TYR A 170 5.41 8.30 -15.87
N TRP A 171 6.28 7.97 -16.83
CA TRP A 171 6.29 8.56 -18.15
C TRP A 171 5.52 7.69 -19.12
N ASN A 172 4.95 8.31 -20.15
CA ASN A 172 4.28 7.59 -21.22
C ASN A 172 5.30 6.68 -21.91
N GLU A 173 5.04 5.37 -21.91
CA GLU A 173 5.98 4.37 -22.41
C GLU A 173 6.36 4.59 -23.87
N GLU A 174 5.46 5.15 -24.68
CA GLU A 174 5.69 5.52 -26.08
C GLU A 174 6.88 6.47 -26.29
N LEU A 175 7.27 7.22 -25.25
CA LEU A 175 8.35 8.19 -25.33
C LEU A 175 9.74 7.55 -25.35
N TYR A 176 9.89 6.40 -24.73
CA TYR A 176 11.17 5.73 -24.56
C TYR A 176 11.18 4.31 -25.13
N LYS A 177 10.01 3.72 -25.39
CA LYS A 177 9.88 2.51 -26.21
C LYS A 177 9.95 2.82 -27.72
N ASN A 178 9.49 3.99 -28.18
CA ASN A 178 9.45 4.33 -29.61
C ASN A 178 10.11 5.70 -29.90
N PRO A 179 11.42 5.74 -30.23
CA PRO A 179 12.12 7.01 -30.49
C PRO A 179 11.64 7.72 -31.76
N LEU A 180 10.95 7.03 -32.66
CA LEU A 180 10.42 7.56 -33.91
C LEU A 180 8.89 7.41 -33.97
N ASP A 181 8.22 8.39 -34.57
CA ASP A 181 6.78 8.38 -34.83
C ASP A 181 6.49 7.91 -36.25
N ILE A 182 5.48 7.05 -36.41
CA ILE A 182 4.92 6.71 -37.72
C ILE A 182 4.16 7.92 -38.27
N PHE A 183 4.40 8.28 -39.52
CA PHE A 183 3.61 9.30 -40.23
C PHE A 183 3.15 8.76 -41.59
N GLU A 184 2.03 9.30 -42.07
CA GLU A 184 1.46 8.93 -43.37
C GLU A 184 1.53 10.14 -44.33
N GLU A 185 2.01 9.90 -45.55
CA GLU A 185 2.01 10.87 -46.65
C GLU A 185 1.68 10.13 -47.96
N ASN A 186 0.67 10.62 -48.71
CA ASN A 186 0.21 9.99 -49.95
C ASN A 186 -0.17 8.50 -49.83
N ASN A 187 -0.81 8.10 -48.72
CA ASN A 187 -1.16 6.72 -48.37
C ASN A 187 0.04 5.78 -48.18
N LEU A 188 1.23 6.32 -47.90
CA LEU A 188 2.42 5.55 -47.53
C LEU A 188 2.92 5.98 -46.16
N CYS A 189 3.50 5.04 -45.42
CA CYS A 189 4.01 5.22 -44.09
C CYS A 189 5.54 5.44 -44.09
N GLY A 190 5.99 6.31 -43.21
CA GLY A 190 7.40 6.58 -42.91
C GLY A 190 7.62 6.82 -41.41
N LEU A 191 8.87 7.07 -41.01
CA LEU A 191 9.24 7.39 -39.63
C LEU A 191 9.88 8.77 -39.53
N LYS A 192 9.51 9.52 -38.50
CA LYS A 192 10.13 10.80 -38.16
C LYS A 192 10.57 10.81 -36.70
N ASP A 193 11.61 11.57 -36.40
CA ASP A 193 11.98 11.82 -35.02
C ASP A 193 10.94 12.72 -34.35
N LYS A 194 11.06 12.84 -33.03
CA LYS A 194 10.13 13.63 -32.23
C LYS A 194 10.24 15.15 -32.46
N LYS A 195 11.26 15.62 -33.20
CA LYS A 195 11.40 17.00 -33.67
C LYS A 195 10.75 17.21 -35.05
N GLY A 196 10.18 16.16 -35.63
CA GLY A 196 9.54 16.18 -36.95
C GLY A 196 10.52 15.99 -38.10
N ASN A 197 11.79 15.67 -37.84
CA ASN A 197 12.73 15.35 -38.91
C ASN A 197 12.40 13.96 -39.46
N ILE A 198 12.20 13.87 -40.78
CA ILE A 198 11.96 12.59 -41.45
C ILE A 198 13.24 11.76 -41.37
N ILE A 199 13.17 10.61 -40.69
CA ILE A 199 14.26 9.64 -40.57
C ILE A 199 14.12 8.58 -41.66
N ILE A 200 12.91 8.10 -41.88
CA ILE A 200 12.55 7.18 -42.97
C ILE A 200 11.42 7.84 -43.78
N PRO A 201 11.58 8.09 -45.09
CA PRO A 201 10.54 8.69 -45.91
C PRO A 201 9.30 7.79 -46.01
N ALA A 202 8.15 8.37 -46.37
CA ALA A 202 6.91 7.63 -46.60
C ALA A 202 7.01 6.72 -47.83
N ILE A 203 7.44 5.47 -47.63
CA ILE A 203 7.72 4.50 -48.70
C ILE A 203 7.13 3.10 -48.43
N TYR A 204 6.53 2.88 -47.27
CA TYR A 204 5.92 1.61 -46.89
C TYR A 204 4.42 1.68 -47.09
N ASP A 205 3.79 0.59 -47.56
CA ASP A 205 2.33 0.50 -47.62
C ASP A 205 1.74 0.58 -46.21
N GLU A 206 2.42 -0.02 -45.23
CA GLU A 206 2.00 -0.06 -43.83
C GLU A 206 3.22 -0.29 -42.92
N ILE A 207 3.22 0.36 -41.76
CA ILE A 207 4.12 0.06 -40.64
C ILE A 207 3.20 -0.29 -39.47
N PHE A 208 3.24 -1.55 -39.03
CA PHE A 208 2.42 -2.01 -37.90
C PHE A 208 2.96 -1.45 -36.58
N ALA A 209 2.19 -1.62 -35.50
CA ALA A 209 2.63 -1.16 -34.18
C ALA A 209 3.95 -1.84 -33.77
N PHE A 210 4.84 -1.06 -33.15
CA PHE A 210 6.04 -1.62 -32.55
C PHE A 210 5.66 -2.40 -31.29
N THR A 211 6.23 -3.60 -31.14
CA THR A 211 6.13 -4.38 -29.91
C THR A 211 6.97 -3.78 -28.79
N ASP A 212 6.87 -4.33 -27.57
CA ASP A 212 7.66 -3.90 -26.41
C ASP A 212 9.18 -3.98 -26.65
N GLU A 213 9.61 -4.88 -27.54
CA GLU A 213 11.02 -5.04 -27.96
C GLU A 213 11.42 -4.05 -29.07
N GLY A 214 10.52 -3.15 -29.45
CA GLY A 214 10.74 -2.13 -30.46
C GLY A 214 10.81 -2.69 -31.89
N ILE A 215 10.11 -3.78 -32.20
CA ILE A 215 10.08 -4.39 -33.54
C ILE A 215 8.68 -4.24 -34.12
N ALA A 216 8.58 -3.81 -35.37
CA ALA A 216 7.33 -3.73 -36.12
C ALA A 216 7.40 -4.59 -37.38
N VAL A 217 6.26 -5.17 -37.75
CA VAL A 217 6.03 -5.68 -39.11
C VAL A 217 5.95 -4.48 -40.06
N ILE A 218 6.56 -4.59 -41.23
CA ILE A 218 6.52 -3.58 -42.29
C ILE A 218 6.03 -4.19 -43.59
N LYS A 219 5.20 -3.45 -44.32
CA LYS A 219 4.67 -3.86 -45.62
C LYS A 219 5.10 -2.91 -46.72
N LYS A 220 5.54 -3.45 -47.85
CA LYS A 220 5.91 -2.68 -49.04
C LYS A 220 5.68 -3.50 -50.30
N ASP A 221 5.05 -2.89 -51.30
CA ASP A 221 4.70 -3.53 -52.57
C ASP A 221 3.93 -4.86 -52.37
N GLY A 222 3.11 -4.94 -51.32
CA GLY A 222 2.33 -6.13 -50.96
C GLY A 222 3.11 -7.26 -50.27
N LYS A 223 4.39 -7.06 -49.92
CA LYS A 223 5.24 -8.03 -49.21
C LYS A 223 5.57 -7.55 -47.80
N PHE A 224 5.87 -8.47 -46.90
CA PHE A 224 6.10 -8.19 -45.48
C PHE A 224 7.55 -8.43 -45.04
N GLY A 225 8.00 -7.66 -44.05
CA GLY A 225 9.33 -7.69 -43.44
C GLY A 225 9.29 -7.13 -42.01
N TYR A 226 10.46 -6.83 -41.43
CA TYR A 226 10.58 -6.33 -40.06
C TYR A 226 11.51 -5.13 -39.94
N MET A 227 11.15 -4.19 -39.08
CA MET A 227 11.93 -2.99 -38.79
C MET A 227 12.00 -2.75 -37.28
N ARG A 228 13.12 -2.20 -36.81
CA ARG A 228 13.27 -1.74 -35.43
C ARG A 228 12.80 -0.29 -35.30
N ASN A 229 12.36 0.09 -34.10
CA ASN A 229 11.86 1.41 -33.71
C ASN A 229 12.82 2.60 -33.97
N ASP A 230 14.10 2.34 -34.26
CA ASP A 230 15.09 3.33 -34.72
C ASP A 230 15.13 3.48 -36.26
N GLY A 231 14.23 2.82 -36.98
CA GLY A 231 14.12 2.83 -38.43
C GLY A 231 15.04 1.87 -39.15
N LYS A 232 15.83 1.06 -38.41
CA LYS A 232 16.66 0.02 -39.04
C LYS A 232 15.78 -1.12 -39.54
N VAL A 233 15.77 -1.33 -40.85
CA VAL A 233 15.20 -2.54 -41.46
C VAL A 233 16.03 -3.74 -40.97
N LEU A 234 15.35 -4.66 -40.28
CA LEU A 234 15.94 -5.91 -39.79
C LEU A 234 15.81 -7.01 -40.84
N VAL A 235 14.64 -7.05 -41.50
CA VAL A 235 14.33 -8.00 -42.57
C VAL A 235 13.56 -7.28 -43.67
N GLU A 236 14.02 -7.43 -44.90
CA GLU A 236 13.40 -6.81 -46.08
C GLU A 236 11.98 -7.32 -46.34
N CYS A 237 11.15 -6.51 -47.02
CA CYS A 237 9.78 -6.88 -47.39
C CYS A 237 9.78 -7.92 -48.53
N ILE A 238 9.92 -9.20 -48.18
CA ILE A 238 10.02 -10.30 -49.15
C ILE A 238 9.02 -11.45 -48.90
N TYR A 239 8.35 -11.48 -47.76
CA TYR A 239 7.43 -12.56 -47.37
C TYR A 239 6.00 -12.29 -47.81
N ASP A 240 5.22 -13.36 -48.03
CA ASP A 240 3.79 -13.25 -48.38
C ASP A 240 2.96 -12.77 -47.20
N GLU A 241 3.32 -13.18 -45.99
CA GLU A 241 2.71 -12.76 -44.73
C GLU A 241 3.77 -12.79 -43.61
N ALA A 242 3.60 -11.95 -42.59
CA ALA A 242 4.51 -11.88 -41.45
C ALA A 242 3.74 -11.56 -40.16
N TYR A 243 3.93 -12.36 -39.12
CA TYR A 243 3.23 -12.21 -37.85
C TYR A 243 4.04 -11.39 -36.84
N ASP A 244 3.38 -10.93 -35.77
CA ASP A 244 4.05 -10.23 -34.67
C ASP A 244 5.19 -11.09 -34.08
N ASN A 245 6.22 -10.42 -33.55
CA ASN A 245 7.37 -11.15 -33.03
C ASN A 245 7.05 -11.91 -31.74
N LEU A 246 7.63 -13.10 -31.64
CA LEU A 246 7.62 -13.97 -30.48
C LEU A 246 8.96 -13.83 -29.76
N PHE A 247 8.93 -13.47 -28.47
CA PHE A 247 10.14 -13.37 -27.66
C PHE A 247 10.40 -14.68 -26.92
N ILE A 248 11.42 -15.43 -27.34
CA ILE A 248 11.72 -16.79 -26.85
C ILE A 248 13.20 -16.86 -26.49
N HIS A 249 13.52 -17.15 -25.23
CA HIS A 249 14.91 -17.28 -24.74
C HIS A 249 15.81 -16.09 -25.13
N ASP A 250 15.35 -14.87 -24.86
CA ASP A 250 16.04 -13.60 -25.16
C ASP A 250 16.31 -13.32 -26.64
N LYS A 251 15.51 -13.92 -27.53
CA LYS A 251 15.59 -13.72 -28.98
C LYS A 251 14.21 -13.43 -29.58
N ALA A 252 14.20 -12.55 -30.57
CA ALA A 252 13.01 -12.21 -31.33
C ALA A 252 12.88 -13.11 -32.56
N TYR A 253 11.87 -13.99 -32.52
CA TYR A 253 11.46 -14.81 -33.64
C TYR A 253 10.16 -14.28 -34.25
N ALA A 254 9.80 -14.72 -35.44
CA ALA A 254 8.44 -14.56 -35.93
C ALA A 254 8.04 -15.66 -36.89
N ILE A 255 6.73 -15.89 -36.98
CA ILE A 255 6.16 -16.77 -38.00
C ILE A 255 6.07 -15.96 -39.30
N ILE A 256 6.45 -16.59 -40.41
CA ILE A 256 6.43 -15.99 -41.75
C ILE A 256 5.80 -16.97 -42.75
N GLU A 257 5.17 -16.45 -43.81
CA GLU A 257 4.59 -17.24 -44.90
C GLU A 257 5.35 -17.02 -46.22
N VAL A 258 5.65 -18.12 -46.90
CA VAL A 258 6.14 -18.13 -48.29
C VAL A 258 5.37 -19.19 -49.06
N ASP A 259 4.76 -18.84 -50.19
CA ASP A 259 3.97 -19.72 -51.05
C ASP A 259 2.89 -20.50 -50.26
N HIS A 260 2.20 -19.82 -49.33
CA HIS A 260 1.19 -20.42 -48.45
C HIS A 260 1.72 -21.50 -47.49
N LYS A 261 3.00 -21.42 -47.13
CA LYS A 261 3.64 -22.27 -46.12
C LYS A 261 4.29 -21.45 -45.01
N CYS A 262 4.00 -21.85 -43.77
CA CYS A 262 4.52 -21.21 -42.57
C CYS A 262 5.92 -21.74 -42.23
N GLY A 263 6.79 -20.82 -41.79
CA GLY A 263 8.09 -21.09 -41.18
C GLY A 263 8.36 -20.12 -40.04
N LEU A 264 9.54 -20.23 -39.41
CA LEU A 264 9.96 -19.38 -38.31
C LEU A 264 11.29 -18.71 -38.65
N ILE A 265 11.37 -17.39 -38.49
CA ILE A 265 12.59 -16.61 -38.69
C ILE A 265 13.13 -16.10 -37.35
N ASP A 266 14.46 -16.03 -37.20
CA ASP A 266 15.12 -15.17 -36.22
C ASP A 266 15.25 -13.78 -36.83
N ILE A 267 14.49 -12.81 -36.31
CA ILE A 267 14.36 -11.47 -36.90
C ILE A 267 15.70 -10.72 -36.89
N ILE A 268 16.52 -10.93 -35.86
CA ILE A 268 17.78 -10.20 -35.70
C ILE A 268 18.84 -10.70 -36.68
N SER A 269 18.91 -12.02 -36.89
CA SER A 269 19.86 -12.61 -37.85
C SER A 269 19.31 -12.70 -39.28
N GLY A 270 18.00 -12.59 -39.46
CA GLY A 270 17.31 -12.82 -40.73
C GLY A 270 17.30 -14.29 -41.17
N ALA A 271 17.73 -15.22 -40.30
CA ALA A 271 17.84 -16.63 -40.65
C ALA A 271 16.48 -17.34 -40.46
N ILE A 272 16.06 -18.09 -41.47
CA ILE A 272 14.93 -19.03 -41.35
C ILE A 272 15.41 -20.21 -40.49
N VAL A 273 14.82 -20.35 -39.31
CA VAL A 273 15.14 -21.39 -38.32
C VAL A 273 14.26 -22.63 -38.51
N ILE A 274 12.97 -22.40 -38.75
CA ILE A 274 12.03 -23.46 -39.15
C ILE A 274 11.67 -23.21 -40.63
N PRO A 275 11.97 -24.13 -41.56
CA PRO A 275 11.67 -23.96 -42.97
C PRO A 275 10.17 -23.71 -43.24
N CYS A 276 9.87 -22.89 -44.24
CA CYS A 276 8.50 -22.62 -44.71
C CYS A 276 7.93 -23.84 -45.45
N GLU A 277 7.56 -24.89 -44.71
CA GLU A 277 7.02 -26.14 -45.27
C GLU A 277 5.76 -26.65 -44.56
N TYR A 278 5.27 -25.91 -43.56
CA TYR A 278 4.10 -26.28 -42.77
C TYR A 278 2.85 -25.58 -43.30
N ASP A 279 1.72 -26.29 -43.30
CA ASP A 279 0.41 -25.74 -43.65
C ASP A 279 -0.06 -24.73 -42.60
N GLU A 280 0.25 -25.00 -41.32
CA GLU A 280 -0.04 -24.13 -40.19
C GLU A 280 1.11 -24.26 -39.16
N LEU A 281 1.51 -23.14 -38.56
CA LEU A 281 2.49 -23.09 -37.48
C LEU A 281 1.99 -22.14 -36.40
N GLU A 282 1.85 -22.63 -35.17
CA GLU A 282 1.29 -21.87 -34.04
C GLU A 282 2.12 -22.09 -32.78
N LEU A 283 2.37 -21.02 -32.03
CA LEU A 283 3.05 -21.11 -30.74
C LEU A 283 2.14 -21.80 -29.72
N LEU A 284 2.53 -23.01 -29.29
CA LEU A 284 1.81 -23.78 -28.28
C LEU A 284 2.17 -23.31 -26.86
N TRP A 285 3.44 -22.95 -26.63
CA TRP A 285 3.91 -22.48 -25.32
C TRP A 285 5.09 -21.52 -25.47
N TYR A 286 5.13 -20.50 -24.62
CA TYR A 286 6.04 -19.35 -24.73
C TYR A 286 7.53 -19.71 -24.65
N THR A 287 7.89 -20.90 -24.15
CA THR A 287 9.29 -21.39 -24.15
C THR A 287 9.74 -21.92 -25.52
N GLY A 288 9.00 -21.64 -26.59
CA GLY A 288 9.37 -22.01 -27.96
C GLY A 288 8.95 -23.42 -28.37
N ILE A 289 7.74 -23.82 -27.97
CA ILE A 289 7.12 -25.07 -28.42
C ILE A 289 5.98 -24.71 -29.36
N PHE A 290 5.90 -25.40 -30.51
CA PHE A 290 4.96 -25.09 -31.58
C PHE A 290 4.11 -26.29 -31.97
N ASN A 291 2.84 -26.02 -32.27
CA ASN A 291 2.02 -26.89 -33.11
C ASN A 291 2.38 -26.64 -34.57
N ALA A 292 2.77 -27.69 -35.29
CA ALA A 292 3.13 -27.61 -36.69
C ALA A 292 2.32 -28.63 -37.51
N LYS A 293 1.46 -28.14 -38.40
CA LYS A 293 0.61 -28.97 -39.26
C LYS A 293 1.30 -29.18 -40.60
N LYS A 294 1.44 -30.45 -40.99
CA LYS A 294 1.96 -30.85 -42.31
C LYS A 294 1.33 -32.16 -42.73
N GLU A 295 0.72 -32.19 -43.91
CA GLU A 295 0.00 -33.37 -44.45
C GLU A 295 -1.18 -33.80 -43.55
N GLU A 296 -2.06 -32.86 -43.19
CA GLU A 296 -3.26 -33.09 -42.34
C GLU A 296 -2.97 -33.61 -40.92
N ARG A 297 -1.70 -33.54 -40.48
CA ARG A 297 -1.27 -34.03 -39.16
C ARG A 297 -0.49 -32.97 -38.42
N TYR A 298 -0.86 -32.75 -37.16
CA TYR A 298 -0.15 -31.91 -36.21
C TYR A 298 1.01 -32.66 -35.56
N ARG A 299 2.11 -31.94 -35.39
CA ARG A 299 3.34 -32.34 -34.69
C ARG A 299 3.66 -31.28 -33.64
N VAL A 300 4.31 -31.70 -32.56
CA VAL A 300 4.89 -30.75 -31.61
C VAL A 300 6.38 -30.64 -31.89
N ILE A 301 6.84 -29.44 -32.22
CA ILE A 301 8.25 -29.13 -32.51
C ILE A 301 8.77 -28.05 -31.56
N ASP A 302 10.07 -28.05 -31.31
CA ASP A 302 10.74 -26.95 -30.62
C ASP A 302 11.12 -25.82 -31.58
N VAL A 303 11.67 -24.73 -31.04
CA VAL A 303 12.13 -23.55 -31.80
C VAL A 303 13.21 -23.87 -32.85
N SER A 304 13.90 -25.02 -32.74
CA SER A 304 14.87 -25.49 -33.74
C SER A 304 14.22 -26.29 -34.88
N GLY A 305 12.91 -26.52 -34.81
CA GLY A 305 12.17 -27.37 -35.75
C GLY A 305 12.25 -28.86 -35.43
N LYS A 306 12.87 -29.25 -34.31
CA LYS A 306 12.98 -30.66 -33.92
C LYS A 306 11.66 -31.14 -33.33
N GLN A 307 11.18 -32.28 -33.81
CA GLN A 307 10.01 -32.93 -33.23
C GLN A 307 10.29 -33.40 -31.79
N VAL A 308 9.46 -32.93 -30.87
CA VAL A 308 9.58 -33.17 -29.42
C VAL A 308 8.72 -34.36 -29.01
N ILE A 309 7.46 -34.40 -29.46
CA ILE A 309 6.55 -35.52 -29.22
C ILE A 309 6.52 -36.41 -30.46
N ALA A 310 6.82 -37.70 -30.31
CA ALA A 310 6.86 -38.64 -31.42
C ALA A 310 5.50 -38.89 -32.08
N ASP A 311 4.40 -38.77 -31.31
CA ASP A 311 3.04 -39.00 -31.79
C ASP A 311 2.52 -37.86 -32.69
N LEU A 312 1.79 -38.25 -33.73
CA LEU A 312 1.09 -37.32 -34.65
C LEU A 312 -0.41 -37.26 -34.31
N SER A 313 -1.05 -36.11 -34.56
CA SER A 313 -2.47 -35.88 -34.23
C SER A 313 -3.26 -35.29 -35.41
N GLU A 314 -4.57 -35.55 -35.48
CA GLU A 314 -5.48 -34.91 -36.45
C GLU A 314 -5.96 -33.53 -35.96
N SER A 315 -5.86 -33.28 -34.66
CA SER A 315 -6.16 -32.00 -34.01
C SER A 315 -4.90 -31.43 -33.35
N PRO A 316 -4.80 -30.10 -33.18
CA PRO A 316 -3.66 -29.49 -32.50
C PRO A 316 -3.52 -30.01 -31.06
N PHE A 317 -2.28 -30.07 -30.59
CA PHE A 317 -1.99 -30.29 -29.17
C PHE A 317 -2.33 -29.03 -28.39
N ASP A 318 -2.53 -29.18 -27.09
CA ASP A 318 -2.81 -28.08 -26.17
C ASP A 318 -1.94 -28.28 -24.90
N HIS A 319 -1.95 -27.33 -23.97
CA HIS A 319 -1.15 -27.41 -22.74
C HIS A 319 -2.00 -27.10 -21.50
N ASP A 320 -1.54 -27.50 -20.32
CA ASP A 320 -2.19 -27.17 -19.04
C ASP A 320 -1.25 -26.44 -18.07
N TYR A 321 -1.82 -25.91 -16.98
CA TYR A 321 -1.09 -25.17 -15.95
C TYR A 321 -0.09 -26.03 -15.14
N ASN A 322 -0.01 -27.35 -15.36
CA ASN A 322 0.96 -28.24 -14.72
C ASN A 322 2.24 -28.42 -15.56
N ASN A 323 2.47 -27.55 -16.54
CA ASN A 323 3.59 -27.64 -17.48
C ASN A 323 3.59 -28.94 -18.30
N LEU A 324 2.40 -29.41 -18.71
CA LEU A 324 2.23 -30.57 -19.57
C LEU A 324 1.59 -30.18 -20.90
N ILE A 325 2.03 -30.85 -21.96
CA ILE A 325 1.39 -30.85 -23.28
C ILE A 325 0.42 -32.01 -23.32
N TYR A 326 -0.75 -31.83 -23.91
CA TYR A 326 -1.72 -32.89 -24.04
C TYR A 326 -2.40 -32.95 -25.41
N ARG A 327 -2.90 -34.14 -25.72
CA ARG A 327 -3.81 -34.40 -26.84
C ARG A 327 -5.08 -35.07 -26.35
N LYS A 328 -6.24 -34.58 -26.79
CA LYS A 328 -7.55 -35.20 -26.51
C LYS A 328 -7.65 -36.56 -27.22
N GLN A 329 -8.12 -37.57 -26.51
CA GLN A 329 -8.38 -38.88 -27.11
C GLN A 329 -9.82 -38.99 -27.58
N GLU A 330 -10.01 -39.19 -28.88
CA GLU A 330 -11.33 -39.30 -29.49
C GLU A 330 -12.19 -40.38 -28.83
N GLY A 331 -13.47 -40.07 -28.63
CA GLY A 331 -14.44 -40.99 -28.02
C GLY A 331 -14.23 -41.23 -26.51
N THR A 332 -13.29 -40.57 -25.85
CA THR A 332 -13.06 -40.69 -24.41
C THR A 332 -13.01 -39.32 -23.72
N SER A 333 -13.08 -39.31 -22.39
CA SER A 333 -12.81 -38.10 -21.60
C SER A 333 -11.33 -37.98 -21.18
N LYS A 334 -10.44 -38.79 -21.77
CA LYS A 334 -9.02 -38.81 -21.42
C LYS A 334 -8.21 -37.93 -22.37
N ARG A 335 -7.05 -37.53 -21.87
CA ARG A 335 -6.01 -36.81 -22.59
C ARG A 335 -4.71 -37.59 -22.42
N ALA A 336 -3.96 -37.72 -23.51
CA ALA A 336 -2.59 -38.22 -23.49
C ALA A 336 -1.67 -37.06 -23.10
N PHE A 337 -0.99 -37.16 -21.97
CA PHE A 337 -0.13 -36.10 -21.42
C PHE A 337 1.35 -36.39 -21.67
N TYR A 338 2.10 -35.34 -21.97
CA TYR A 338 3.52 -35.34 -22.25
C TYR A 338 4.20 -34.17 -21.54
N THR A 339 5.44 -34.35 -21.10
CA THR A 339 6.26 -33.21 -20.65
C THR A 339 6.66 -32.33 -21.84
N PHE A 340 7.12 -31.10 -21.57
CA PHE A 340 7.67 -30.22 -22.63
C PHE A 340 8.91 -30.80 -23.34
N ASN A 341 9.55 -31.83 -22.78
CA ASN A 341 10.65 -32.57 -23.44
C ASN A 341 10.16 -33.81 -24.21
N GLY A 342 8.84 -34.05 -24.26
CA GLY A 342 8.23 -35.13 -25.02
C GLY A 342 8.08 -36.46 -24.28
N THR A 343 8.37 -36.51 -22.98
CA THR A 343 8.16 -37.73 -22.18
C THR A 343 6.68 -37.99 -22.00
N PHE A 344 6.20 -39.17 -22.40
CA PHE A 344 4.81 -39.57 -22.18
C PHE A 344 4.56 -39.88 -20.69
N ILE A 345 3.64 -39.13 -20.07
CA ILE A 345 3.27 -39.26 -18.65
C ILE A 345 2.12 -40.25 -18.46
N GLY A 346 1.20 -40.34 -19.42
CA GLY A 346 0.09 -41.28 -19.40
C GLY A 346 -1.24 -40.68 -19.86
N GLU A 347 -2.31 -41.47 -19.74
CA GLU A 347 -3.65 -41.10 -20.20
C GLU A 347 -4.60 -40.86 -19.03
N TYR A 348 -4.91 -39.59 -18.76
CA TYR A 348 -5.72 -39.19 -17.61
C TYR A 348 -6.88 -38.28 -18.05
N PRO A 349 -7.99 -38.23 -17.30
CA PRO A 349 -8.95 -37.15 -17.44
C PRO A 349 -8.31 -35.79 -17.18
N GLU A 350 -8.97 -34.73 -17.65
CA GLU A 350 -8.63 -33.35 -17.29
C GLU A 350 -8.59 -33.15 -15.77
N ASP A 351 -7.70 -32.26 -15.33
CA ASP A 351 -7.46 -31.88 -13.93
C ASP A 351 -7.01 -33.00 -12.99
N VAL A 352 -6.71 -34.21 -13.48
CA VAL A 352 -6.33 -35.34 -12.60
C VAL A 352 -4.86 -35.29 -12.17
N LEU A 353 -3.99 -34.80 -13.04
CA LEU A 353 -2.56 -34.67 -12.77
C LEU A 353 -2.27 -33.38 -12.01
N SER A 354 -1.28 -33.44 -11.13
CA SER A 354 -0.75 -32.27 -10.43
C SER A 354 0.75 -32.46 -10.25
N ALA A 355 1.49 -31.37 -10.47
CA ALA A 355 2.94 -31.39 -10.36
C ALA A 355 3.41 -31.64 -8.92
N VAL A 356 4.57 -32.28 -8.82
CA VAL A 356 5.37 -32.50 -7.62
C VAL A 356 6.79 -31.97 -7.95
N SER A 357 7.64 -31.78 -6.94
CA SER A 357 9.00 -31.29 -7.18
C SER A 357 9.83 -32.16 -8.11
N ASN A 358 10.77 -31.53 -8.82
CA ASN A 358 11.72 -32.19 -9.72
C ASN A 358 11.07 -33.01 -10.85
N GLY A 359 9.92 -32.54 -11.38
CA GLY A 359 9.25 -33.14 -12.54
C GLY A 359 8.45 -34.42 -12.23
N PHE A 360 8.26 -34.73 -10.95
CA PHE A 360 7.33 -35.78 -10.54
C PHE A 360 5.89 -35.26 -10.68
N TYR A 361 4.94 -36.18 -10.80
CA TYR A 361 3.51 -35.86 -10.83
C TYR A 361 2.74 -36.83 -9.94
N PHE A 362 1.58 -36.41 -9.45
CA PHE A 362 0.62 -37.36 -8.89
C PHE A 362 -0.72 -37.29 -9.62
N ALA A 363 -1.35 -38.45 -9.77
CA ALA A 363 -2.69 -38.59 -10.29
C ALA A 363 -3.66 -38.73 -9.12
N LYS A 364 -4.57 -37.75 -8.96
CA LYS A 364 -5.59 -37.79 -7.90
C LYS A 364 -6.66 -38.84 -8.19
N PRO A 365 -7.37 -39.35 -7.15
CA PRO A 365 -8.47 -40.28 -7.34
C PRO A 365 -9.53 -39.73 -8.31
N ASN A 366 -9.95 -40.56 -9.24
CA ASN A 366 -10.88 -40.22 -10.31
C ASN A 366 -11.79 -41.41 -10.66
N LYS A 367 -12.66 -41.24 -11.66
CA LYS A 367 -13.64 -42.27 -12.04
C LYS A 367 -13.02 -43.59 -12.54
N PHE A 368 -11.78 -43.56 -13.01
CA PHE A 368 -11.06 -44.73 -13.52
C PHE A 368 -10.07 -45.31 -12.50
N GLN A 369 -9.60 -44.49 -11.56
CA GLN A 369 -8.56 -44.84 -10.58
C GLN A 369 -8.97 -44.36 -9.19
N LYS A 370 -9.19 -45.28 -8.25
CA LYS A 370 -9.76 -44.95 -6.93
C LYS A 370 -8.76 -44.42 -5.90
N LYS A 371 -7.46 -44.54 -6.17
CA LYS A 371 -6.37 -44.19 -5.24
C LYS A 371 -5.38 -43.28 -5.93
N THR A 372 -4.58 -42.57 -5.15
CA THR A 372 -3.52 -41.72 -5.71
C THR A 372 -2.37 -42.59 -6.22
N GLU A 373 -1.76 -42.15 -7.32
CA GLU A 373 -0.53 -42.73 -7.89
C GLU A 373 0.51 -41.63 -8.07
N ILE A 374 1.79 -41.97 -8.00
CA ILE A 374 2.90 -41.04 -8.23
C ILE A 374 3.69 -41.49 -9.45
N ILE A 375 3.96 -40.54 -10.34
CA ILE A 375 4.58 -40.72 -11.64
C ILE A 375 5.94 -40.00 -11.60
N LYS A 376 6.97 -40.68 -12.06
CA LYS A 376 8.33 -40.15 -12.17
C LYS A 376 8.49 -39.24 -13.39
N PRO A 377 9.55 -38.43 -13.45
CA PRO A 377 9.84 -37.57 -14.61
C PRO A 377 10.03 -38.33 -15.93
N ASP A 378 10.36 -39.62 -15.86
CA ASP A 378 10.52 -40.52 -17.02
C ASP A 378 9.20 -41.17 -17.47
N GLY A 379 8.07 -40.84 -16.82
CA GLY A 379 6.74 -41.39 -17.12
C GLY A 379 6.44 -42.72 -16.44
N THR A 380 7.39 -43.34 -15.73
CA THR A 380 7.15 -44.58 -14.99
C THR A 380 6.48 -44.34 -13.64
N LEU A 381 5.72 -45.31 -13.14
CA LEU A 381 5.13 -45.21 -11.80
C LEU A 381 6.20 -45.37 -10.72
N LEU A 382 6.21 -44.44 -9.75
CA LEU A 382 6.96 -44.60 -8.50
C LEU A 382 6.20 -45.53 -7.55
N ASP A 383 4.92 -45.24 -7.30
CA ASP A 383 4.08 -46.02 -6.41
C ASP A 383 2.58 -45.80 -6.71
N THR A 384 1.76 -46.77 -6.29
CA THR A 384 0.31 -46.82 -6.49
C THR A 384 -0.43 -47.08 -5.17
N ASP A 385 -1.77 -47.00 -5.22
CA ASP A 385 -2.64 -47.33 -4.08
C ASP A 385 -2.43 -46.45 -2.84
N ILE A 386 -2.03 -45.20 -3.06
CA ILE A 386 -1.73 -44.24 -1.98
C ILE A 386 -3.02 -43.75 -1.33
N ASP A 387 -3.07 -43.84 0.00
CA ASP A 387 -4.22 -43.48 0.83
C ASP A 387 -4.27 -41.97 1.09
N THR A 388 -3.12 -41.35 1.31
CA THR A 388 -2.99 -39.93 1.65
C THR A 388 -1.67 -39.43 1.12
N LEU A 389 -1.68 -38.33 0.38
CA LEU A 389 -0.48 -37.63 -0.04
C LEU A 389 -0.33 -36.38 0.82
N MET A 390 0.85 -36.17 1.38
CA MET A 390 1.22 -35.00 2.16
C MET A 390 2.31 -34.23 1.40
N MET A 391 1.86 -33.17 0.75
CA MET A 391 2.71 -32.26 -0.04
C MET A 391 2.32 -30.82 0.28
N ASP A 392 3.24 -29.87 0.12
CA ASP A 392 2.89 -28.46 0.00
C ASP A 392 2.86 -28.06 -1.47
N VAL A 393 1.82 -27.33 -1.86
CA VAL A 393 1.46 -27.07 -3.27
C VAL A 393 2.19 -25.80 -3.80
N SER A 394 3.31 -25.44 -3.19
CA SER A 394 4.07 -24.24 -3.59
C SER A 394 5.33 -24.63 -4.33
N ASP A 395 5.53 -24.02 -5.51
CA ASP A 395 6.65 -24.20 -6.45
C ASP A 395 8.06 -23.85 -5.90
N TYR A 396 8.23 -23.68 -4.59
CA TYR A 396 9.46 -23.19 -3.98
C TYR A 396 10.21 -24.31 -3.22
N GLY A 397 11.17 -24.95 -3.91
CA GLY A 397 12.38 -25.53 -3.29
C GLY A 397 12.25 -26.85 -2.51
N TYR A 398 11.10 -27.51 -2.48
CA TYR A 398 10.95 -28.81 -1.79
C TYR A 398 11.65 -29.94 -2.57
N THR A 399 12.50 -30.71 -1.90
CA THR A 399 13.16 -31.90 -2.49
C THR A 399 12.54 -33.21 -2.03
N SER A 400 11.48 -33.16 -1.21
CA SER A 400 10.82 -34.35 -0.69
C SER A 400 9.31 -34.18 -0.51
N PHE A 401 8.61 -35.31 -0.50
CA PHE A 401 7.20 -35.41 -0.13
C PHE A 401 6.98 -36.64 0.73
N ALA A 402 5.86 -36.67 1.46
CA ALA A 402 5.47 -37.83 2.25
C ALA A 402 4.10 -38.35 1.82
N TYR A 403 3.90 -39.65 1.90
CA TYR A 403 2.60 -40.25 1.62
C TYR A 403 2.35 -41.44 2.51
N ARG A 404 1.08 -41.78 2.67
CA ARG A 404 0.61 -42.91 3.46
C ARG A 404 0.07 -43.99 2.53
N LYS A 405 0.54 -45.22 2.72
CA LYS A 405 0.07 -46.40 2.01
C LYS A 405 -0.02 -47.57 2.98
N GLY A 406 -1.16 -48.26 3.01
CA GLY A 406 -1.31 -49.47 3.82
C GLY A 406 -1.17 -49.20 5.33
N LYS A 407 -1.57 -48.00 5.79
CA LYS A 407 -1.42 -47.46 7.15
C LYS A 407 0.00 -47.02 7.55
N GLU A 408 1.02 -47.22 6.72
CA GLU A 408 2.39 -46.78 6.96
C GLU A 408 2.70 -45.49 6.20
N TRP A 409 3.54 -44.63 6.77
CA TRP A 409 4.04 -43.44 6.10
C TRP A 409 5.39 -43.70 5.42
N HIS A 410 5.58 -43.07 4.27
CA HIS A 410 6.81 -43.07 3.50
C HIS A 410 7.20 -41.63 3.19
N ILE A 411 8.49 -41.35 3.23
CA ILE A 411 9.06 -40.07 2.79
C ILE A 411 9.97 -40.38 1.60
N TYR A 412 9.79 -39.63 0.51
CA TYR A 412 10.57 -39.80 -0.71
C TYR A 412 11.28 -38.50 -1.05
N ASN A 413 12.58 -38.58 -1.32
CA ASN A 413 13.36 -37.44 -1.80
C ASN A 413 13.47 -37.51 -3.33
N THR A 414 12.95 -36.50 -4.02
CA THR A 414 12.88 -36.40 -5.48
C THR A 414 14.21 -36.06 -6.13
N GLU A 415 15.10 -35.35 -5.44
CA GLU A 415 16.44 -35.03 -5.94
C GLU A 415 17.36 -36.26 -5.85
N ARG A 416 17.33 -36.97 -4.73
CA ARG A 416 18.08 -38.21 -4.51
C ARG A 416 17.45 -39.44 -5.17
N ASN A 417 16.20 -39.32 -5.62
CA ASN A 417 15.41 -40.38 -6.24
C ASN A 417 15.32 -41.64 -5.36
N GLU A 418 15.15 -41.46 -4.05
CA GLU A 418 15.16 -42.56 -3.08
C GLU A 418 14.20 -42.34 -1.89
N PHE A 419 13.78 -43.45 -1.28
CA PHE A 419 13.03 -43.43 -0.03
C PHE A 419 13.94 -43.07 1.14
N MET A 420 13.48 -42.13 1.97
CA MET A 420 14.14 -41.73 3.21
C MET A 420 13.81 -42.70 4.34
N LEU A 421 14.66 -42.74 5.38
CA LEU A 421 14.48 -43.60 6.55
C LEU A 421 14.31 -45.10 6.18
N LYS A 422 15.13 -45.60 5.24
CA LYS A 422 15.08 -47.02 4.81
C LYS A 422 15.22 -47.97 6.00
N GLY A 423 14.28 -48.92 6.12
CA GLY A 423 14.26 -49.90 7.21
C GLY A 423 13.63 -49.40 8.52
N TYR A 424 13.12 -48.16 8.55
CA TYR A 424 12.40 -47.61 9.69
C TYR A 424 10.91 -47.42 9.34
N THR A 425 10.01 -47.91 10.22
CA THR A 425 8.56 -47.81 10.02
C THR A 425 8.01 -46.51 10.61
N ILE A 426 7.59 -45.59 9.74
CA ILE A 426 7.02 -44.31 10.15
C ILE A 426 5.53 -44.50 10.47
N GLN A 427 5.15 -44.37 11.75
CA GLN A 427 3.76 -44.55 12.17
C GLN A 427 2.90 -43.30 11.93
N ASN A 428 3.43 -42.11 12.25
CA ASN A 428 2.71 -40.84 12.07
C ASN A 428 3.67 -39.73 11.65
N ILE A 429 3.18 -38.86 10.76
CA ILE A 429 3.78 -37.57 10.46
C ILE A 429 2.77 -36.48 10.84
N HIS A 430 3.24 -35.47 11.57
CA HIS A 430 2.41 -34.38 12.10
C HIS A 430 2.60 -33.12 11.27
N ARG A 431 1.49 -32.45 10.94
CA ARG A 431 1.48 -31.22 10.16
C ARG A 431 0.51 -30.21 10.76
N ASP A 432 0.95 -28.95 10.85
CA ASP A 432 0.20 -27.80 11.31
C ASP A 432 0.43 -26.59 10.38
N HIS A 433 -0.05 -25.41 10.78
CA HIS A 433 0.06 -24.21 9.95
C HIS A 433 1.51 -23.76 9.70
N TYR A 434 2.45 -24.06 10.59
CA TYR A 434 3.85 -23.63 10.47
C TYR A 434 4.70 -24.71 9.80
N THR A 435 4.55 -25.96 10.24
CA THR A 435 5.36 -27.08 9.72
C THR A 435 5.13 -27.35 8.24
N LYS A 436 3.99 -26.94 7.68
CA LYS A 436 3.75 -27.02 6.23
C LYS A 436 4.77 -26.20 5.42
N PHE A 437 5.17 -25.03 5.93
CA PHE A 437 6.13 -24.14 5.27
C PHE A 437 7.60 -24.51 5.51
N MET A 438 7.89 -25.56 6.27
CA MET A 438 9.27 -26.00 6.48
C MET A 438 9.67 -26.98 5.38
N THR A 439 10.60 -26.55 4.53
CA THR A 439 11.11 -27.35 3.42
C THR A 439 11.79 -28.61 3.93
N ASP A 440 11.29 -29.78 3.52
CA ASP A 440 11.87 -31.10 3.77
C ASP A 440 12.03 -31.51 5.25
N VAL A 441 11.40 -30.78 6.19
CA VAL A 441 11.43 -31.09 7.63
C VAL A 441 10.12 -31.74 8.06
N PHE A 442 10.22 -32.92 8.66
CA PHE A 442 9.09 -33.73 9.09
C PHE A 442 9.10 -33.95 10.60
N VAL A 443 7.98 -33.63 11.26
CA VAL A 443 7.75 -34.00 12.67
C VAL A 443 7.14 -35.39 12.69
N ILE A 444 7.87 -36.37 13.23
CA ILE A 444 7.53 -37.78 13.19
C ILE A 444 7.25 -38.28 14.61
N SER A 445 6.30 -39.20 14.76
CA SER A 445 6.16 -39.95 16.01
C SER A 445 5.86 -41.42 15.80
N ASP A 446 6.36 -42.25 16.71
CA ASP A 446 6.08 -43.68 16.84
C ASP A 446 5.82 -44.07 18.31
N GLU A 447 5.82 -45.37 18.60
CA GLU A 447 5.68 -45.91 19.97
C GLU A 447 6.84 -45.52 20.91
N ASN A 448 7.96 -45.08 20.36
CA ASN A 448 9.14 -44.66 21.09
C ASN A 448 9.20 -43.16 21.31
N GLY A 449 8.30 -42.34 20.74
CA GLY A 449 8.20 -40.91 21.05
C GLY A 449 8.13 -40.03 19.80
N TRP A 450 8.53 -38.77 19.94
CA TRP A 450 8.53 -37.77 18.86
C TRP A 450 9.94 -37.40 18.43
N GLY A 451 10.12 -37.03 17.17
CA GLY A 451 11.36 -36.54 16.60
C GLY A 451 11.14 -35.59 15.42
N ILE A 452 12.22 -34.95 14.99
CA ILE A 452 12.26 -34.04 13.83
C ILE A 452 13.30 -34.59 12.86
N TYR A 453 12.90 -34.86 11.62
CA TYR A 453 13.75 -35.41 10.57
C TYR A 453 13.85 -34.44 9.40
N ASN A 454 15.07 -34.21 8.90
CA ASN A 454 15.32 -33.45 7.69
C ASN A 454 15.62 -34.42 6.54
N ALA A 455 14.71 -34.47 5.57
CA ALA A 455 14.78 -35.38 4.42
C ALA A 455 15.72 -34.89 3.31
N SER A 456 16.03 -33.60 3.24
CA SER A 456 17.00 -33.07 2.28
C SER A 456 18.43 -33.48 2.67
N GLU A 457 18.72 -33.44 3.97
CA GLU A 457 20.02 -33.80 4.55
C GLU A 457 20.15 -35.28 4.91
N ASP A 458 19.03 -36.01 4.95
CA ASP A 458 18.92 -37.40 5.42
C ASP A 458 19.49 -37.59 6.84
N ARG A 459 18.99 -36.77 7.78
CA ARG A 459 19.35 -36.92 9.20
C ARG A 459 18.24 -36.49 10.15
N TRP A 460 18.31 -37.03 11.36
CA TRP A 460 17.50 -36.56 12.48
C TRP A 460 18.06 -35.24 13.03
N LEU A 461 17.22 -34.22 13.07
CA LEU A 461 17.46 -32.98 13.80
C LEU A 461 17.20 -33.18 15.30
N ILE A 462 16.11 -33.88 15.62
CA ILE A 462 15.84 -34.44 16.94
C ILE A 462 15.51 -35.92 16.75
N PRO A 463 16.38 -36.85 17.20
CA PRO A 463 16.09 -38.27 17.12
C PRO A 463 14.87 -38.65 17.96
N ILE A 464 14.11 -39.64 17.49
CA ILE A 464 12.99 -40.21 18.27
C ILE A 464 13.50 -40.77 19.59
N SER A 465 12.86 -40.34 20.68
CA SER A 465 13.21 -40.75 22.04
C SER A 465 11.98 -40.79 22.92
N LYS A 466 11.96 -41.76 23.86
CA LYS A 466 10.87 -41.91 24.85
C LYS A 466 10.81 -40.72 25.80
N GLU A 467 11.85 -39.92 25.85
CA GLU A 467 11.91 -38.65 26.57
C GLU A 467 11.00 -37.59 25.95
N TYR A 468 10.92 -37.53 24.61
CA TYR A 468 10.15 -36.53 23.87
C TYR A 468 8.71 -36.98 23.69
N LYS A 469 7.83 -36.47 24.56
CA LYS A 469 6.41 -36.85 24.63
C LYS A 469 5.57 -36.18 23.55
N LYS A 470 5.96 -34.97 23.13
CA LYS A 470 5.32 -34.22 22.05
C LYS A 470 6.27 -33.16 21.50
N ILE A 471 6.24 -32.92 20.20
CA ILE A 471 6.93 -31.80 19.55
C ILE A 471 5.87 -31.00 18.78
N GLU A 472 5.80 -29.70 19.01
CA GLU A 472 4.86 -28.79 18.35
C GLU A 472 5.60 -27.56 17.85
N CYS A 473 5.27 -27.09 16.65
CA CYS A 473 5.81 -25.82 16.19
C CYS A 473 5.10 -24.67 16.92
N CYS A 474 5.87 -23.81 17.58
CA CYS A 474 5.35 -22.59 18.19
C CYS A 474 5.25 -21.48 17.16
N ARG A 475 6.33 -21.28 16.39
CA ARG A 475 6.41 -20.20 15.42
C ARG A 475 7.58 -20.41 14.47
N GLU A 476 7.30 -20.32 13.16
CA GLU A 476 8.32 -20.38 12.11
C GLU A 476 9.28 -21.56 12.36
N GLU A 477 10.57 -21.35 12.59
CA GLU A 477 11.57 -22.40 12.82
C GLU A 477 11.66 -22.92 14.28
N ILE A 478 10.86 -22.39 15.20
CA ILE A 478 10.95 -22.69 16.64
C ILE A 478 9.88 -23.70 17.06
N PHE A 479 10.34 -24.82 17.62
CA PHE A 479 9.52 -25.88 18.18
C PHE A 479 9.56 -25.87 19.70
N ARG A 480 8.47 -26.26 20.36
CA ARG A 480 8.49 -26.71 21.75
C ARG A 480 8.51 -28.24 21.82
N VAL A 481 9.42 -28.75 22.63
CA VAL A 481 9.67 -30.17 22.87
C VAL A 481 9.27 -30.49 24.30
N LEU A 482 8.13 -31.18 24.47
CA LEU A 482 7.59 -31.58 25.77
C LEU A 482 8.26 -32.86 26.27
N THR A 483 8.77 -32.82 27.50
CA THR A 483 9.30 -33.97 28.24
C THR A 483 8.47 -34.23 29.51
N SER A 484 8.85 -35.23 30.31
CA SER A 484 8.21 -35.44 31.62
C SER A 484 8.58 -34.38 32.66
N GLY A 485 9.69 -33.65 32.46
CA GLY A 485 10.19 -32.65 33.41
C GLY A 485 9.83 -31.20 33.08
N GLY A 486 9.34 -30.93 31.88
CA GLY A 486 9.08 -29.58 31.38
C GLY A 486 9.17 -29.53 29.86
N MET A 487 9.53 -28.37 29.31
CA MET A 487 9.66 -28.12 27.88
C MET A 487 11.02 -27.53 27.52
N HIS A 488 11.57 -27.94 26.38
CA HIS A 488 12.67 -27.25 25.70
C HIS A 488 12.12 -26.52 24.48
N TYR A 489 12.72 -25.41 24.07
CA TYR A 489 12.54 -24.97 22.69
C TYR A 489 13.68 -25.55 21.85
N TYR A 490 13.38 -25.87 20.60
CA TYR A 490 14.35 -26.23 19.58
C TYR A 490 14.25 -25.25 18.43
N ASP A 491 15.37 -24.62 18.10
CA ASP A 491 15.48 -23.73 16.95
C ASP A 491 16.08 -24.51 15.78
N GLN A 492 15.27 -24.77 14.75
CA GLN A 492 15.68 -25.59 13.61
C GLN A 492 16.84 -24.96 12.81
N LYS A 493 16.98 -23.64 12.78
CA LYS A 493 18.05 -22.98 12.00
C LYS A 493 19.40 -22.99 12.71
N THR A 494 19.39 -22.85 14.04
CA THR A 494 20.64 -22.85 14.84
C THR A 494 20.93 -24.22 15.44
N GLU A 495 19.98 -25.14 15.36
CA GLU A 495 19.97 -26.47 15.97
C GLU A 495 20.17 -26.47 17.49
N ILE A 496 19.87 -25.34 18.13
CA ILE A 496 19.97 -25.19 19.58
C ILE A 496 18.75 -25.81 20.23
N LEU A 497 19.00 -26.78 21.12
CA LEU A 497 18.02 -27.26 22.10
C LEU A 497 18.26 -26.52 23.42
N SER A 498 17.25 -25.80 23.89
CA SER A 498 17.38 -24.94 25.08
C SER A 498 17.51 -25.71 26.38
N ASP A 499 17.76 -25.00 27.49
CA ASP A 499 17.49 -25.50 28.83
C ASP A 499 16.00 -25.83 29.06
N LEU A 500 15.70 -26.49 30.16
CA LEU A 500 14.33 -26.84 30.57
C LEU A 500 13.58 -25.63 31.16
N TYR A 501 12.35 -25.46 30.71
CA TYR A 501 11.35 -24.48 31.14
C TYR A 501 10.06 -25.19 31.60
N ASP A 502 9.27 -24.57 32.46
CA ASP A 502 8.00 -25.12 32.92
C ASP A 502 6.95 -25.11 31.79
N TYR A 503 7.03 -24.08 30.93
CA TYR A 503 6.16 -23.94 29.76
C TYR A 503 6.82 -23.06 28.70
N ILE A 504 6.46 -23.32 27.44
CA ILE A 504 6.88 -22.56 26.26
C ILE A 504 5.66 -22.34 25.39
N GLY A 505 5.38 -21.07 25.09
CA GLY A 505 4.27 -20.65 24.25
C GLY A 505 4.70 -19.64 23.19
N GLU A 506 3.75 -19.25 22.36
CA GLU A 506 3.93 -18.14 21.41
C GLU A 506 4.31 -16.83 22.13
N GLY A 507 5.03 -15.96 21.41
CA GLY A 507 5.33 -14.61 21.88
C GLY A 507 4.06 -13.78 22.10
N VAL A 508 4.03 -12.94 23.14
CA VAL A 508 2.87 -12.08 23.43
C VAL A 508 2.76 -10.95 22.40
N ASP A 509 3.90 -10.43 21.95
CA ASP A 509 3.96 -9.51 20.82
C ASP A 509 4.34 -10.26 19.54
N TYR A 510 3.36 -10.40 18.64
CA TYR A 510 3.54 -11.14 17.41
C TYR A 510 4.60 -10.53 16.51
N TYR A 511 4.87 -9.23 16.50
CA TYR A 511 5.83 -8.69 15.53
C TYR A 511 7.27 -8.69 16.02
N GLU A 512 7.48 -8.82 17.34
CA GLU A 512 8.79 -8.63 17.95
C GLU A 512 9.36 -9.92 18.58
N GLN A 513 8.52 -10.93 18.84
CA GLN A 513 8.85 -12.05 19.73
C GLN A 513 8.65 -13.40 19.06
N LYS A 514 9.67 -14.27 19.10
CA LYS A 514 9.55 -15.65 18.63
C LYS A 514 8.70 -16.49 19.60
N VAL A 515 9.11 -16.57 20.86
CA VAL A 515 8.44 -17.38 21.89
C VAL A 515 8.52 -16.74 23.28
N ALA A 516 7.55 -17.09 24.13
CA ALA A 516 7.54 -16.81 25.56
C ALA A 516 7.90 -18.06 26.37
N LEU A 517 8.82 -17.90 27.31
CA LEU A 517 9.40 -18.99 28.10
C LEU A 517 9.17 -18.75 29.60
N TYR A 518 8.73 -19.78 30.33
CA TYR A 518 8.35 -19.65 31.74
C TYR A 518 9.19 -20.57 32.62
N LYS A 519 9.81 -20.03 33.67
CA LYS A 519 10.63 -20.79 34.63
C LYS A 519 10.47 -20.25 36.05
N GLY A 520 9.79 -21.02 36.89
CA GLY A 520 9.34 -20.64 38.22
C GLY A 520 8.51 -19.36 38.16
N ASN A 521 9.01 -18.31 38.80
CA ASN A 521 8.37 -17.00 38.84
C ASN A 521 8.85 -16.04 37.73
N ASN A 522 9.73 -16.50 36.84
CA ASN A 522 10.33 -15.69 35.80
C ASN A 522 9.73 -16.01 34.43
N MET A 523 9.52 -14.97 33.64
CA MET A 523 9.16 -15.05 32.23
C MET A 523 10.31 -14.49 31.41
N PHE A 524 10.60 -15.12 30.28
CA PHE A 524 11.60 -14.70 29.31
C PHE A 524 10.97 -14.62 27.92
N ILE A 525 11.53 -13.77 27.08
CA ILE A 525 11.16 -13.61 25.68
C ILE A 525 12.39 -13.91 24.84
N LEU A 526 12.23 -14.78 23.85
CA LEU A 526 13.17 -14.90 22.74
C LEU A 526 12.69 -13.95 21.64
N ASP A 527 13.46 -12.91 21.33
CA ASP A 527 13.10 -11.96 20.27
C ASP A 527 13.40 -12.50 18.85
N ASN A 528 13.09 -11.71 17.82
CA ASN A 528 13.37 -12.08 16.43
C ASN A 528 14.86 -12.18 16.10
N GLU A 529 15.72 -11.51 16.85
CA GLU A 529 17.19 -11.60 16.75
C GLU A 529 17.75 -12.80 17.53
N LYS A 530 16.87 -13.62 18.13
CA LYS A 530 17.19 -14.79 18.95
C LYS A 530 17.96 -14.44 20.21
N ILE A 531 17.78 -13.23 20.72
CA ILE A 531 18.33 -12.76 21.98
C ILE A 531 17.30 -13.02 23.09
N MET A 532 17.79 -13.55 24.20
CA MET A 532 16.97 -13.88 25.36
C MET A 532 16.87 -12.69 26.30
N HIS A 533 15.64 -12.26 26.60
CA HIS A 533 15.36 -11.17 27.53
C HIS A 533 14.52 -11.66 28.69
N GLN A 534 14.94 -11.37 29.92
CA GLN A 534 14.07 -11.58 31.08
C GLN A 534 13.04 -10.46 31.15
N VAL A 535 11.76 -10.84 31.24
CA VAL A 535 10.66 -9.88 31.35
C VAL A 535 10.68 -9.25 32.73
N THR A 536 10.77 -7.93 32.76
CA THR A 536 10.71 -7.15 33.99
C THR A 536 9.27 -6.97 34.46
N ASP A 537 9.08 -6.67 35.75
CA ASP A 537 7.76 -6.34 36.31
C ASP A 537 7.06 -5.21 35.52
N ARG A 538 7.85 -4.26 35.00
CA ARG A 538 7.36 -3.13 34.21
C ARG A 538 6.78 -3.55 32.87
N GLN A 539 7.41 -4.50 32.20
CA GLN A 539 6.96 -5.01 30.90
C GLN A 539 5.75 -5.94 31.03
N LEU A 540 5.62 -6.64 32.16
CA LEU A 540 4.55 -7.62 32.33
C LEU A 540 3.15 -6.99 32.30
N GLY A 541 3.00 -5.76 32.82
CA GLY A 541 1.77 -4.97 32.69
C GLY A 541 1.42 -4.67 31.23
N ALA A 542 2.38 -4.18 30.45
CA ALA A 542 2.20 -3.91 29.03
C ALA A 542 1.85 -5.17 28.23
N PHE A 543 2.45 -6.32 28.57
CA PHE A 543 2.13 -7.60 27.94
C PHE A 543 0.72 -8.07 28.27
N TYR A 544 0.21 -7.77 29.46
CA TYR A 544 -1.18 -8.08 29.80
C TYR A 544 -2.16 -7.37 28.87
N GLU A 545 -1.90 -6.13 28.46
CA GLU A 545 -2.77 -5.44 27.50
C GLU A 545 -2.74 -6.06 26.10
N LYS A 546 -1.69 -6.81 25.78
CA LYS A 546 -1.55 -7.57 24.53
C LYS A 546 -2.00 -9.04 24.64
N ARG A 547 -2.58 -9.46 25.78
CA ARG A 547 -3.01 -10.86 26.05
C ARG A 547 -3.93 -11.48 24.98
N TYR A 548 -4.62 -10.66 24.19
CA TYR A 548 -5.53 -11.10 23.15
C TYR A 548 -4.82 -11.63 21.89
N ASN A 549 -3.51 -11.40 21.76
CA ASN A 549 -2.69 -11.98 20.70
C ASN A 549 -2.51 -13.49 20.89
N LEU A 550 -2.51 -13.96 22.14
CA LEU A 550 -2.39 -15.38 22.48
C LEU A 550 -3.74 -16.09 22.37
N ARG A 551 -3.71 -17.39 22.07
CA ARG A 551 -4.92 -18.24 22.03
C ARG A 551 -4.74 -19.56 22.77
N GLY A 552 -5.85 -20.19 23.13
CA GLY A 552 -5.88 -21.56 23.65
C GLY A 552 -5.03 -21.77 24.90
N LYS A 553 -4.15 -22.77 24.87
CA LYS A 553 -3.32 -23.14 26.04
C LYS A 553 -2.30 -22.07 26.40
N ASP A 554 -1.73 -21.39 25.40
CA ASP A 554 -0.70 -20.38 25.59
C ASP A 554 -1.27 -19.15 26.30
N GLN A 555 -2.45 -18.70 25.87
CA GLN A 555 -3.16 -17.62 26.54
C GLN A 555 -3.50 -17.97 27.98
N LYS A 556 -4.02 -19.18 28.21
CA LYS A 556 -4.38 -19.63 29.55
C LYS A 556 -3.16 -19.62 30.48
N TYR A 557 -2.03 -20.16 30.01
CA TYR A 557 -0.80 -20.22 30.82
C TYR A 557 -0.28 -18.81 31.15
N PHE A 558 -0.27 -17.89 30.18
CA PHE A 558 0.11 -16.50 30.43
C PHE A 558 -0.79 -15.84 31.48
N LEU A 559 -2.10 -16.03 31.42
CA LEU A 559 -3.05 -15.45 32.39
C LEU A 559 -2.87 -16.03 33.79
N ASP A 560 -2.66 -17.34 33.90
CA ASP A 560 -2.39 -18.01 35.18
C ASP A 560 -1.06 -17.51 35.79
N PHE A 561 -0.01 -17.36 34.96
CA PHE A 561 1.27 -16.78 35.36
C PHE A 561 1.13 -15.33 35.83
N TYR A 562 0.39 -14.51 35.07
CA TYR A 562 0.14 -13.11 35.39
C TYR A 562 -0.66 -12.95 36.70
N LYS A 563 -1.68 -13.80 36.90
CA LYS A 563 -2.46 -13.84 38.14
C LYS A 563 -1.58 -14.18 39.35
N ALA A 564 -0.74 -15.20 39.22
CA ALA A 564 0.21 -15.55 40.29
C ALA A 564 1.21 -14.41 40.56
N TRP A 565 1.61 -13.67 39.53
CA TRP A 565 2.44 -12.46 39.69
C TRP A 565 1.71 -11.37 40.47
N ILE A 566 0.44 -11.07 40.14
CA ILE A 566 -0.39 -10.11 40.91
C ILE A 566 -0.48 -10.53 42.37
N GLU A 567 -0.78 -11.79 42.65
CA GLU A 567 -0.91 -12.32 44.02
C GLU A 567 0.39 -12.12 44.83
N ARG A 568 1.56 -12.28 44.19
CA ARG A 568 2.86 -12.02 44.83
C ARG A 568 3.13 -10.53 45.07
N LYS A 569 2.71 -9.65 44.15
CA LYS A 569 2.90 -8.20 44.28
C LYS A 569 1.91 -7.55 45.23
N GLY A 570 0.76 -8.17 45.45
CA GLY A 570 -0.29 -7.68 46.33
C GLY A 570 -1.15 -6.58 45.69
N SER A 571 -1.92 -5.86 46.52
CA SER A 571 -2.92 -4.87 46.08
C SER A 571 -2.36 -3.70 45.28
N ASN A 572 -1.04 -3.46 45.32
CA ASN A 572 -0.38 -2.34 44.68
C ASN A 572 0.43 -2.76 43.43
N TYR A 573 0.11 -3.90 42.82
CA TYR A 573 0.84 -4.44 41.66
C TYR A 573 0.96 -3.47 40.47
N GLU A 574 0.03 -2.53 40.33
CA GLU A 574 0.06 -1.52 39.25
C GLU A 574 1.11 -0.44 39.48
N GLU A 575 1.67 -0.32 40.69
CA GLU A 575 2.86 0.51 40.95
C GLU A 575 4.10 0.03 40.18
N TYR A 576 4.04 -1.15 39.55
CA TYR A 576 5.11 -1.67 38.72
C TYR A 576 4.92 -1.36 37.22
N PHE A 577 3.72 -1.00 36.77
CA PHE A 577 3.44 -0.73 35.36
C PHE A 577 4.22 0.48 34.85
N ASP A 578 4.55 0.52 33.55
CA ASP A 578 5.03 1.74 32.92
C ASP A 578 3.91 2.80 32.80
N ASP A 579 4.31 4.05 32.62
CA ASP A 579 3.37 5.18 32.56
C ASP A 579 2.39 5.10 31.39
N LYS A 580 2.77 4.51 30.24
CA LYS A 580 1.87 4.37 29.09
C LYS A 580 0.75 3.37 29.43
N THR A 581 1.11 2.24 30.03
CA THR A 581 0.16 1.22 30.49
C THR A 581 -0.77 1.78 31.57
N LEU A 582 -0.24 2.56 32.52
CA LEU A 582 -1.05 3.25 33.53
C LEU A 582 -2.05 4.24 32.90
N MET A 583 -1.61 5.03 31.91
CA MET A 583 -2.45 6.00 31.22
C MET A 583 -3.61 5.29 30.53
N SER A 584 -3.32 4.27 29.72
CA SER A 584 -4.33 3.51 28.98
C SER A 584 -5.39 2.91 29.89
N ARG A 585 -4.99 2.32 31.02
CA ARG A 585 -5.95 1.75 31.99
C ARG A 585 -6.77 2.81 32.70
N ALA A 586 -6.17 3.94 33.04
CA ALA A 586 -6.89 5.04 33.67
C ALA A 586 -7.94 5.62 32.72
N GLU A 587 -7.62 5.76 31.43
CA GLU A 587 -8.59 6.18 30.41
C GLU A 587 -9.75 5.19 30.25
N GLU A 588 -9.48 3.88 30.31
CA GLU A 588 -10.52 2.85 30.29
C GLU A 588 -11.47 2.98 31.49
N TYR A 589 -10.92 3.07 32.71
CA TYR A 589 -11.73 3.31 33.90
C TYR A 589 -12.51 4.62 33.82
N SER A 590 -11.93 5.67 33.25
CA SER A 590 -12.62 6.94 33.07
C SER A 590 -13.82 6.80 32.13
N LYS A 591 -13.68 6.07 31.02
CA LYS A 591 -14.77 5.78 30.07
C LYS A 591 -15.87 4.92 30.69
N GLU A 592 -15.51 4.01 31.58
CA GLU A 592 -16.47 3.20 32.37
C GLU A 592 -17.14 3.99 33.51
N GLY A 593 -16.74 5.24 33.74
CA GLY A 593 -17.24 6.08 34.83
C GLY A 593 -16.63 5.75 36.20
N ASN A 594 -15.59 4.92 36.26
CA ASN A 594 -14.87 4.59 37.49
C ASN A 594 -13.76 5.62 37.79
N ILE A 595 -14.20 6.81 38.19
CA ILE A 595 -13.30 7.95 38.44
C ILE A 595 -12.36 7.69 39.63
N LYS A 596 -12.77 6.89 40.63
CA LYS A 596 -11.92 6.56 41.79
C LYS A 596 -10.67 5.79 41.39
N GLU A 597 -10.83 4.77 40.53
CA GLU A 597 -9.69 4.02 40.01
C GLU A 597 -8.84 4.85 39.04
N THR A 598 -9.49 5.69 38.22
CA THR A 598 -8.80 6.66 37.35
C THR A 598 -7.86 7.57 38.15
N ILE A 599 -8.36 8.20 39.22
CA ILE A 599 -7.57 9.04 40.12
C ILE A 599 -6.43 8.25 40.75
N ARG A 600 -6.67 7.02 41.21
CA ARG A 600 -5.65 6.19 41.84
C ARG A 600 -4.51 5.90 40.86
N LEU A 601 -4.81 5.51 39.62
CA LEU A 601 -3.80 5.20 38.60
C LEU A 601 -3.02 6.45 38.17
N TYR A 602 -3.68 7.57 37.87
CA TYR A 602 -2.97 8.81 37.58
C TYR A 602 -2.09 9.27 38.74
N THR A 603 -2.54 9.08 39.99
CA THR A 603 -1.72 9.40 41.17
C THR A 603 -0.40 8.63 41.19
N ILE A 604 -0.35 7.39 40.67
CA ILE A 604 0.89 6.61 40.57
C ILE A 604 1.87 7.31 39.62
N GLY A 605 1.46 7.66 38.40
CA GLY A 605 2.35 8.35 37.45
C GLY A 605 2.68 9.79 37.86
N VAL A 606 1.77 10.51 38.51
CA VAL A 606 2.04 11.83 39.09
C VAL A 606 3.13 11.77 40.16
N LYS A 607 3.15 10.73 41.01
CA LYS A 607 4.24 10.50 41.97
C LYS A 607 5.58 10.27 41.28
N ARG A 608 5.58 9.70 40.08
CA ARG A 608 6.77 9.50 39.24
C ARG A 608 7.18 10.73 38.43
N GLY A 609 6.38 11.79 38.46
CA GLY A 609 6.66 13.04 37.77
C GLY A 609 6.05 13.16 36.38
N ASN A 610 5.21 12.21 35.95
CA ASN A 610 4.60 12.24 34.61
C ASN A 610 3.69 13.47 34.44
N ALA A 611 4.05 14.37 33.52
CA ALA A 611 3.36 15.66 33.32
C ALA A 611 1.97 15.49 32.68
N ASP A 612 1.78 14.53 31.79
CA ASP A 612 0.48 14.30 31.14
C ASP A 612 -0.55 13.79 32.14
N MET A 613 -0.17 12.87 33.03
CA MET A 613 -1.07 12.43 34.12
C MET A 613 -1.34 13.52 35.15
N MET A 614 -0.43 14.50 35.32
CA MET A 614 -0.74 15.69 36.12
C MET A 614 -1.82 16.54 35.47
N VAL A 615 -1.80 16.68 34.13
CA VAL A 615 -2.84 17.37 33.38
C VAL A 615 -4.17 16.64 33.51
N GLU A 616 -4.20 15.34 33.24
CA GLU A 616 -5.44 14.55 33.31
C GLU A 616 -6.05 14.52 34.73
N LEU A 617 -5.21 14.33 35.75
CA LEU A 617 -5.67 14.40 37.14
C LEU A 617 -6.08 15.83 37.53
N GLY A 618 -5.39 16.84 37.00
CA GLY A 618 -5.75 18.24 37.14
C GLY A 618 -7.15 18.51 36.61
N TYR A 619 -7.46 17.98 35.41
CA TYR A 619 -8.77 18.09 34.77
C TYR A 619 -9.88 17.52 35.63
N ILE A 620 -9.71 16.30 36.15
CA ILE A 620 -10.68 15.68 37.07
C ILE A 620 -10.97 16.59 38.27
N TYR A 621 -9.94 17.16 38.90
CA TYR A 621 -10.13 18.04 40.06
C TYR A 621 -10.70 19.43 39.72
N THR A 622 -10.62 19.87 38.47
CA THR A 622 -11.19 21.14 38.02
C THR A 622 -12.52 21.01 37.31
N ASN A 623 -13.03 19.79 37.14
CA ASN A 623 -14.29 19.54 36.43
C ASN A 623 -15.49 19.65 37.38
N GLU A 624 -16.30 20.70 37.22
CA GLU A 624 -17.49 20.97 38.03
C GLU A 624 -18.60 19.92 37.86
N ASP A 625 -18.60 19.20 36.73
CA ASP A 625 -19.55 18.11 36.45
C ASP A 625 -19.28 16.87 37.33
N GLN A 626 -18.16 16.84 38.06
CA GLN A 626 -17.78 15.77 38.99
C GLN A 626 -17.63 16.29 40.44
N PRO A 627 -18.74 16.72 41.08
CA PRO A 627 -18.69 17.41 42.37
C PRO A 627 -18.10 16.57 43.52
N GLU A 628 -18.10 15.23 43.42
CA GLU A 628 -17.46 14.35 44.43
C GLU A 628 -15.94 14.55 44.49
N PHE A 629 -15.30 14.87 43.36
CA PHE A 629 -13.84 14.98 43.23
C PHE A 629 -13.37 16.41 42.99
N TYR A 630 -14.28 17.35 42.77
CA TYR A 630 -13.95 18.75 42.49
C TYR A 630 -13.13 19.39 43.63
N ASP A 631 -11.89 19.76 43.32
CA ASP A 631 -10.96 20.51 44.17
C ASP A 631 -10.08 21.38 43.27
N VAL A 632 -10.61 22.54 42.91
CA VAL A 632 -9.97 23.48 41.97
C VAL A 632 -8.55 23.86 42.38
N LYS A 633 -8.27 23.98 43.69
CA LYS A 633 -6.93 24.34 44.19
C LYS A 633 -5.93 23.21 43.93
N LYS A 634 -6.35 21.98 44.17
CA LYS A 634 -5.54 20.79 43.93
C LYS A 634 -5.29 20.59 42.44
N GLY A 635 -6.32 20.78 41.60
CA GLY A 635 -6.19 20.69 40.15
C GLY A 635 -5.26 21.74 39.56
N ILE A 636 -5.40 23.01 39.97
CA ILE A 636 -4.50 24.10 39.55
C ILE A 636 -3.05 23.82 39.96
N ALA A 637 -2.80 23.33 41.18
CA ALA A 637 -1.45 22.99 41.61
C ALA A 637 -0.79 21.90 40.74
N LEU A 638 -1.59 20.96 40.23
CA LEU A 638 -1.11 19.95 39.27
C LEU A 638 -0.78 20.58 37.91
N TYR A 639 -1.63 21.48 37.40
CA TYR A 639 -1.33 22.22 36.18
C TYR A 639 -0.09 23.10 36.31
N GLU A 640 0.10 23.81 37.43
CA GLU A 640 1.32 24.58 37.68
C GLU A 640 2.57 23.68 37.65
N LYS A 641 2.48 22.49 38.26
CA LYS A 641 3.58 21.52 38.26
C LYS A 641 3.86 20.97 36.86
N ALA A 642 2.83 20.62 36.08
CA ALA A 642 2.98 20.16 34.71
C ALA A 642 3.53 21.26 33.79
N ALA A 643 3.04 22.50 33.93
CA ALA A 643 3.50 23.67 33.21
C ALA A 643 4.98 23.99 33.49
N SER A 644 5.45 23.75 34.71
CA SER A 644 6.88 23.87 35.07
C SER A 644 7.79 22.85 34.38
N GLN A 645 7.21 21.80 33.80
CA GLN A 645 7.88 20.79 32.96
C GLN A 645 7.65 21.05 31.46
N ASP A 646 7.33 22.28 31.08
CA ASP A 646 7.07 22.68 29.69
C ASP A 646 5.92 21.91 29.01
N ASN A 647 4.91 21.49 29.77
CA ASN A 647 3.69 20.88 29.22
C ASN A 647 2.75 21.95 28.64
N GLY A 648 2.49 21.91 27.33
CA GLY A 648 1.66 22.90 26.62
C GLY A 648 0.18 22.90 27.01
N ILE A 649 -0.41 21.72 27.23
CA ILE A 649 -1.81 21.56 27.65
C ILE A 649 -2.02 22.18 29.03
N ALA A 650 -1.08 21.97 29.96
CA ALA A 650 -1.12 22.60 31.28
C ALA A 650 -1.10 24.13 31.21
N TRP A 651 -0.27 24.72 30.33
CA TRP A 651 -0.26 26.17 30.10
C TRP A 651 -1.58 26.67 29.51
N ASN A 652 -2.19 25.92 28.59
CA ASN A 652 -3.53 26.22 28.09
C ASN A 652 -4.57 26.22 29.22
N ASN A 653 -4.60 25.17 30.05
CA ASN A 653 -5.58 25.04 31.13
C ASN A 653 -5.41 26.13 32.18
N LEU A 654 -4.18 26.50 32.56
CA LEU A 654 -3.93 27.67 33.42
C LEU A 654 -4.46 28.96 32.79
N GLY A 655 -4.32 29.13 31.48
CA GLY A 655 -4.88 30.26 30.75
C GLY A 655 -6.41 30.34 30.87
N TYR A 656 -7.08 29.20 30.68
CA TYR A 656 -8.53 29.07 30.85
C TYR A 656 -9.00 29.45 32.27
N HIS A 657 -8.29 29.00 33.31
CA HIS A 657 -8.61 29.35 34.69
C HIS A 657 -8.48 30.84 34.99
N TYR A 658 -7.42 31.50 34.51
CA TYR A 658 -7.27 32.96 34.62
C TYR A 658 -8.32 33.73 33.81
N GLN A 659 -8.66 33.25 32.62
CA GLN A 659 -9.69 33.86 31.77
C GLN A 659 -11.08 33.81 32.40
N ASN A 660 -11.44 32.72 33.07
CA ASN A 660 -12.78 32.58 33.64
C ASN A 660 -12.85 32.97 35.13
N GLY A 661 -11.71 33.25 35.77
CA GLY A 661 -11.68 33.56 37.21
C GLY A 661 -12.01 32.35 38.09
N ILE A 662 -11.66 31.15 37.64
CA ILE A 662 -11.91 29.88 38.34
C ILE A 662 -10.65 29.50 39.11
N GLY A 663 -10.70 29.55 40.44
CA GLY A 663 -9.55 29.28 41.33
C GLY A 663 -8.51 30.41 41.42
N TYR A 664 -8.53 31.36 40.49
CA TYR A 664 -7.82 32.64 40.55
C TYR A 664 -8.79 33.82 40.35
N PRO A 665 -8.44 35.05 40.76
CA PRO A 665 -9.12 36.23 40.26
C PRO A 665 -9.04 36.29 38.72
N HIS A 666 -10.14 36.70 38.08
CA HIS A 666 -10.20 36.94 36.64
C HIS A 666 -9.08 37.89 36.19
N ASP A 667 -8.19 37.44 35.31
CA ASP A 667 -7.00 38.18 34.85
C ASP A 667 -6.62 37.78 33.42
N ILE A 668 -7.13 38.55 32.46
CA ILE A 668 -6.92 38.30 31.02
C ILE A 668 -5.46 38.49 30.60
N LYS A 669 -4.70 39.37 31.28
CA LYS A 669 -3.28 39.56 30.95
C LYS A 669 -2.48 38.30 31.28
N LYS A 670 -2.77 37.67 32.41
CA LYS A 670 -2.16 36.38 32.76
C LYS A 670 -2.65 35.26 31.86
N ALA A 671 -3.94 35.23 31.53
CA ALA A 671 -4.49 34.24 30.58
C ALA A 671 -3.76 34.28 29.23
N LEU A 672 -3.59 35.47 28.65
CA LEU A 672 -2.85 35.67 27.40
C LEU A 672 -1.38 35.22 27.51
N LYS A 673 -0.72 35.47 28.65
CA LYS A 673 0.65 35.01 28.88
C LYS A 673 0.73 33.47 28.91
N CYS A 674 -0.22 32.84 29.59
CA CYS A 674 -0.32 31.38 29.66
C CYS A 674 -0.59 30.77 28.27
N PHE A 675 -1.57 31.28 27.53
CA PHE A 675 -1.86 30.79 26.17
C PHE A 675 -0.66 30.97 25.24
N ARG A 676 0.01 32.13 25.24
CA ARG A 676 1.24 32.32 24.46
C ARG A 676 2.31 31.27 24.78
N LYS A 677 2.49 30.94 26.07
CA LYS A 677 3.44 29.91 26.47
C LYS A 677 3.02 28.52 25.97
N GLY A 678 1.72 28.20 26.01
CA GLY A 678 1.18 26.98 25.39
C GLY A 678 1.47 26.91 23.88
N ILE A 679 1.26 28.01 23.15
CA ILE A 679 1.52 28.12 21.70
C ILE A 679 3.01 27.92 21.40
N GLU A 680 3.92 28.52 22.18
CA GLU A 680 5.37 28.32 22.04
C GLU A 680 5.77 26.84 22.20
N LEU A 681 5.02 26.09 23.01
CA LEU A 681 5.19 24.66 23.23
C LEU A 681 4.41 23.79 22.23
N GLY A 682 3.75 24.42 21.24
CA GLY A 682 3.04 23.74 20.16
C GLY A 682 1.60 23.34 20.44
N GLU A 683 1.00 23.81 21.54
CA GLU A 683 -0.38 23.48 21.94
C GLU A 683 -1.41 24.20 21.05
N GLY A 684 -2.19 23.41 20.29
CA GLY A 684 -3.16 23.95 19.35
C GLY A 684 -4.44 24.48 20.01
N LEU A 685 -4.87 23.94 21.16
CA LEU A 685 -6.00 24.52 21.92
C LEU A 685 -5.68 25.93 22.41
N ALA A 686 -4.41 26.21 22.74
CA ALA A 686 -3.99 27.55 23.14
C ALA A 686 -4.11 28.55 21.98
N MET A 687 -3.80 28.11 20.74
CA MET A 687 -4.00 28.90 19.52
C MET A 687 -5.50 29.19 19.30
N GLN A 688 -6.35 28.17 19.45
CA GLN A 688 -7.80 28.32 19.35
C GLN A 688 -8.36 29.31 20.38
N ASN A 689 -7.93 29.20 21.64
CA ASN A 689 -8.34 30.11 22.72
C ASN A 689 -7.87 31.55 22.48
N MET A 690 -6.66 31.75 21.94
CA MET A 690 -6.22 33.08 21.50
C MET A 690 -7.06 33.61 20.34
N GLY A 691 -7.36 32.77 19.34
CA GLY A 691 -8.25 33.13 18.24
C GLY A 691 -9.62 33.60 18.72
N LEU A 692 -10.19 32.87 19.69
CA LEU A 692 -11.50 33.18 20.29
C LEU A 692 -11.53 34.55 20.99
N LEU A 693 -10.49 34.88 21.75
CA LEU A 693 -10.38 36.16 22.46
C LEU A 693 -10.38 37.34 21.48
N TYR A 694 -9.60 37.25 20.41
CA TYR A 694 -9.53 38.31 19.40
C TYR A 694 -10.73 38.33 18.45
N PHE A 695 -11.40 37.19 18.26
CA PHE A 695 -12.61 37.09 17.44
C PHE A 695 -13.80 37.81 18.08
N TYR A 696 -14.08 37.58 19.37
CA TYR A 696 -15.20 38.23 20.06
C TYR A 696 -14.85 39.63 20.58
N GLY A 697 -13.61 39.84 21.05
CA GLY A 697 -13.19 41.14 21.56
C GLY A 697 -13.81 41.56 22.90
N ASP A 698 -14.34 40.61 23.68
CA ASP A 698 -15.00 40.89 24.96
C ASP A 698 -14.03 41.47 26.02
N TYR A 699 -12.75 41.08 25.93
CA TYR A 699 -11.72 41.41 26.93
C TYR A 699 -10.44 42.01 26.33
N VAL A 700 -10.31 41.93 25.02
CA VAL A 700 -9.23 42.51 24.22
C VAL A 700 -9.87 43.26 23.05
N LEU A 701 -9.18 44.20 22.42
CA LEU A 701 -9.72 44.82 21.21
C LEU A 701 -9.94 43.72 20.14
N GLN A 702 -11.15 43.67 19.57
CA GLN A 702 -11.46 42.74 18.49
C GLN A 702 -10.48 42.95 17.33
N ASP A 703 -9.90 41.85 16.86
CA ASP A 703 -8.92 41.86 15.78
C ASP A 703 -9.08 40.59 14.93
N TYR A 704 -9.81 40.74 13.83
CA TYR A 704 -10.07 39.62 12.92
C TYR A 704 -8.84 39.12 12.18
N ASP A 705 -7.84 39.97 11.93
CA ASP A 705 -6.60 39.53 11.28
C ASP A 705 -5.80 38.63 12.22
N LEU A 706 -5.68 39.05 13.49
CA LEU A 706 -4.99 38.28 14.50
C LEU A 706 -5.76 37.01 14.88
N ALA A 707 -7.09 37.07 14.97
CA ALA A 707 -7.92 35.89 15.19
C ALA A 707 -7.77 34.86 14.05
N LEU A 708 -7.80 35.33 12.80
CA LEU A 708 -7.61 34.49 11.62
C LEU A 708 -6.21 33.84 11.59
N GLU A 709 -5.18 34.60 11.97
CA GLU A 709 -3.82 34.08 12.07
C GLU A 709 -3.75 32.93 13.07
N TYR A 710 -4.27 33.10 14.29
CA TYR A 710 -4.27 32.05 15.30
C TYR A 710 -5.11 30.84 14.90
N TYR A 711 -6.28 31.03 14.30
CA TYR A 711 -7.09 29.91 13.84
C TYR A 711 -6.42 29.13 12.71
N LYS A 712 -5.75 29.79 11.76
CA LYS A 712 -4.96 29.11 10.73
C LYS A 712 -3.75 28.36 11.30
N GLN A 713 -3.11 28.89 12.34
CA GLN A 713 -2.06 28.16 13.06
C GLN A 713 -2.63 26.93 13.76
N ALA A 714 -3.80 27.05 14.38
CA ALA A 714 -4.52 25.96 15.03
C ALA A 714 -4.92 24.85 14.03
N GLU A 715 -5.38 25.21 12.81
CA GLU A 715 -5.68 24.24 11.74
C GLU A 715 -4.44 23.39 11.37
N LYS A 716 -3.23 23.97 11.34
CA LYS A 716 -1.98 23.23 11.12
C LYS A 716 -1.63 22.26 12.25
N LYS A 717 -2.29 22.38 13.39
CA LYS A 717 -2.21 21.49 14.55
C LYS A 717 -3.48 20.63 14.72
N PHE A 718 -4.33 20.56 13.69
CA PHE A 718 -5.57 19.78 13.66
C PHE A 718 -6.69 20.30 14.58
N TYR A 719 -6.68 21.59 14.94
CA TYR A 719 -7.76 22.27 15.64
C TYR A 719 -8.54 23.18 14.70
N PHE A 720 -9.67 22.67 14.21
CA PHE A 720 -10.45 23.31 13.14
C PHE A 720 -11.49 24.30 13.70
N ASN A 721 -11.51 25.52 13.16
CA ASN A 721 -12.42 26.61 13.55
C ASN A 721 -13.06 27.23 12.30
N GLU A 722 -13.48 26.38 11.36
CA GLU A 722 -13.87 26.78 10.01
C GLU A 722 -15.10 27.70 9.98
N ASP A 723 -16.02 27.55 10.93
CA ASP A 723 -17.19 28.40 11.11
C ASP A 723 -16.80 29.83 11.50
N LYS A 724 -15.85 29.98 12.44
CA LYS A 724 -15.32 31.27 12.89
C LYS A 724 -14.45 31.92 11.83
N ILE A 725 -13.65 31.13 11.11
CA ILE A 725 -12.86 31.62 9.97
C ILE A 725 -13.80 32.11 8.85
N SER A 726 -14.90 31.39 8.59
CA SER A 726 -15.91 31.82 7.62
C SER A 726 -16.56 33.14 8.04
N GLU A 727 -16.96 33.29 9.30
CA GLU A 727 -17.50 34.57 9.80
C GLU A 727 -16.48 35.72 9.65
N ILE A 728 -15.19 35.48 9.95
CA ILE A 728 -14.14 36.48 9.72
C ILE A 728 -14.09 36.92 8.27
N TYR A 729 -14.04 35.99 7.31
CA TYR A 729 -13.98 36.34 5.90
C TYR A 729 -15.25 37.06 5.42
N TYR A 730 -16.41 36.67 5.94
CA TYR A 730 -17.67 37.36 5.68
C TYR A 730 -17.60 38.82 6.16
N GLN A 731 -17.19 39.07 7.40
CA GLN A 731 -17.07 40.42 7.98
C GLN A 731 -16.02 41.28 7.25
N LYS A 732 -14.93 40.67 6.80
CA LYS A 732 -13.90 41.32 5.98
C LYS A 732 -14.32 41.53 4.52
N ARG A 733 -15.49 41.03 4.11
CA ARG A 733 -15.99 41.03 2.72
C ARG A 733 -15.05 40.30 1.74
N ASP A 734 -14.29 39.33 2.24
CA ASP A 734 -13.42 38.46 1.44
C ASP A 734 -14.20 37.22 1.01
N PHE A 735 -15.07 37.41 0.02
CA PHE A 735 -15.98 36.36 -0.42
C PHE A 735 -15.30 35.24 -1.21
N GLU A 736 -14.07 35.44 -1.69
CA GLU A 736 -13.29 34.38 -2.33
C GLU A 736 -12.85 33.37 -1.27
N ASN A 737 -12.18 33.83 -0.21
CA ASN A 737 -11.74 32.93 0.86
C ASN A 737 -12.90 32.39 1.70
N LEU A 738 -13.99 33.15 1.88
CA LEU A 738 -15.22 32.65 2.49
C LEU A 738 -15.70 31.37 1.80
N GLN A 739 -15.86 31.39 0.47
CA GLN A 739 -16.34 30.22 -0.29
C GLN A 739 -15.43 29.00 -0.12
N ARG A 740 -14.12 29.20 -0.01
CA ARG A 740 -13.16 28.10 0.24
C ARG A 740 -13.47 27.38 1.54
N TYR A 741 -13.71 28.14 2.61
CA TYR A 741 -14.04 27.57 3.92
C TYR A 741 -15.47 27.02 3.98
N LEU A 742 -16.44 27.67 3.35
CA LEU A 742 -17.82 27.13 3.26
C LEU A 742 -17.87 25.74 2.60
N LYS A 743 -16.96 25.41 1.68
CA LYS A 743 -16.89 24.10 1.01
C LYS A 743 -16.30 22.99 1.89
N LYS A 744 -15.60 23.35 2.97
CA LYS A 744 -15.07 22.38 3.94
C LYS A 744 -16.18 21.82 4.84
N ASP A 745 -17.27 22.58 5.04
CA ASP A 745 -18.47 22.17 5.77
C ASP A 745 -19.31 21.12 5.01
N LYS A 746 -18.84 19.87 4.98
CA LYS A 746 -19.50 18.76 4.26
C LYS A 746 -20.89 18.41 4.81
N VAL A 747 -21.12 18.69 6.09
CA VAL A 747 -22.38 18.37 6.78
C VAL A 747 -23.37 19.55 6.72
N ASN A 748 -22.96 20.68 6.13
CA ASN A 748 -23.73 21.91 5.96
C ASN A 748 -24.24 22.53 7.28
N THR A 749 -23.42 22.46 8.32
CA THR A 749 -23.71 22.92 9.67
C THR A 749 -23.84 24.45 9.79
N TYR A 750 -23.09 25.21 8.99
CA TYR A 750 -23.11 26.68 8.98
C TYR A 750 -23.06 27.29 7.58
N SER A 751 -22.65 26.54 6.56
CA SER A 751 -22.42 27.09 5.22
C SER A 751 -23.68 27.62 4.52
N ASN A 752 -24.84 27.01 4.76
CA ASN A 752 -26.10 27.40 4.12
C ASN A 752 -26.55 28.82 4.48
N ILE A 753 -26.30 29.30 5.70
CA ILE A 753 -26.69 30.68 6.06
C ILE A 753 -25.89 31.69 5.23
N TYR A 754 -24.58 31.47 5.07
CA TYR A 754 -23.74 32.34 4.25
C TYR A 754 -24.07 32.24 2.77
N TYR A 755 -24.27 31.03 2.22
CA TYR A 755 -24.71 30.89 0.81
C TYR A 755 -26.05 31.58 0.56
N GLY A 756 -26.99 31.52 1.52
CA GLY A 756 -28.26 32.24 1.45
C GLY A 756 -28.07 33.75 1.27
N ILE A 757 -27.29 34.36 2.15
CA ILE A 757 -26.95 35.80 2.12
C ILE A 757 -26.21 36.16 0.83
N MET A 758 -25.19 35.38 0.46
CA MET A 758 -24.36 35.64 -0.71
C MET A 758 -25.17 35.62 -2.02
N TYR A 759 -26.08 34.66 -2.19
CA TYR A 759 -26.95 34.62 -3.37
C TYR A 759 -28.05 35.69 -3.34
N GLU A 760 -28.51 36.11 -2.16
CA GLU A 760 -29.49 37.19 -2.02
C GLU A 760 -28.91 38.53 -2.43
N GLU A 761 -27.70 38.84 -1.96
CA GLU A 761 -27.06 40.13 -2.16
C GLU A 761 -26.09 40.17 -3.37
N GLY A 762 -25.77 39.01 -3.95
CA GLY A 762 -24.79 38.90 -5.03
C GLY A 762 -23.35 39.10 -4.57
N LEU A 763 -23.03 38.67 -3.34
CA LEU A 763 -21.70 38.81 -2.74
C LEU A 763 -20.79 37.66 -3.20
N GLY A 764 -19.83 37.95 -4.08
CA GLY A 764 -18.88 36.94 -4.60
C GLY A 764 -19.50 35.85 -5.48
N VAL A 765 -20.82 35.91 -5.73
CA VAL A 765 -21.59 35.01 -6.60
C VAL A 765 -22.63 35.80 -7.39
N LYS A 766 -23.10 35.25 -8.51
CA LYS A 766 -24.22 35.87 -9.25
C LYS A 766 -25.48 35.84 -8.40
N GLN A 767 -26.07 37.02 -8.17
CA GLN A 767 -27.32 37.18 -7.43
C GLN A 767 -28.41 36.26 -7.99
N SER A 768 -29.10 35.56 -7.08
CA SER A 768 -30.12 34.57 -7.43
C SER A 768 -31.05 34.31 -6.24
N THR A 769 -32.16 35.03 -6.18
CA THR A 769 -33.21 34.89 -5.15
C THR A 769 -33.68 33.44 -4.97
N LYS A 770 -33.86 32.70 -6.07
CA LYS A 770 -34.25 31.27 -6.02
C LYS A 770 -33.25 30.40 -5.26
N LYS A 771 -31.95 30.68 -5.42
CA LYS A 771 -30.87 29.93 -4.74
C LYS A 771 -30.76 30.39 -3.28
N ALA A 772 -30.91 31.68 -3.02
CA ALA A 772 -30.93 32.24 -1.68
C ALA A 772 -32.04 31.60 -0.82
N ILE A 773 -33.28 31.57 -1.31
CA ILE A 773 -34.42 30.91 -0.62
C ILE A 773 -34.09 29.45 -0.30
N LYS A 774 -33.57 28.69 -1.27
CA LYS A 774 -33.20 27.27 -1.06
C LYS A 774 -32.15 27.10 0.05
N HIS A 775 -31.13 27.97 0.10
CA HIS A 775 -30.10 27.90 1.12
C HIS A 775 -30.62 28.36 2.49
N PHE A 776 -31.48 29.37 2.55
CA PHE A 776 -32.15 29.78 3.79
C PHE A 776 -33.04 28.67 4.36
N GLU A 777 -33.84 27.99 3.53
CA GLU A 777 -34.64 26.83 3.95
C GLU A 777 -33.74 25.74 4.54
N LYS A 778 -32.65 25.39 3.86
CA LYS A 778 -31.67 24.40 4.34
C LYS A 778 -30.94 24.82 5.61
N ALA A 779 -30.68 26.11 5.81
CA ALA A 779 -30.06 26.59 7.04
C ALA A 779 -30.97 26.34 8.25
N LEU A 780 -32.28 26.52 8.08
CA LEU A 780 -33.30 26.30 9.11
C LEU A 780 -33.57 24.81 9.40
N GLU A 781 -33.21 23.91 8.49
CA GLU A 781 -33.22 22.46 8.77
C GLU A 781 -32.16 22.07 9.81
N TYR A 782 -31.09 22.86 9.97
CA TYR A 782 -29.96 22.55 10.85
C TYR A 782 -29.95 23.35 12.16
N SER A 783 -30.24 24.67 12.12
CA SER A 783 -30.20 25.54 13.30
C SER A 783 -31.16 26.73 13.19
N THR A 784 -31.41 27.41 14.30
CA THR A 784 -32.34 28.54 14.40
C THR A 784 -31.71 29.86 13.93
N TYR A 785 -31.75 30.10 12.62
CA TYR A 785 -31.26 31.34 12.03
C TYR A 785 -32.38 32.38 11.84
N HIS A 786 -32.50 33.36 12.74
CA HIS A 786 -33.54 34.41 12.68
C HIS A 786 -33.55 35.17 11.34
N HIS A 787 -32.37 35.48 10.82
CA HIS A 787 -32.25 36.16 9.53
C HIS A 787 -32.85 35.30 8.40
N ALA A 788 -32.46 34.01 8.29
CA ALA A 788 -32.98 33.11 7.28
C ALA A 788 -34.51 32.98 7.34
N LEU A 789 -35.08 32.84 8.55
CA LEU A 789 -36.52 32.76 8.74
C LEU A 789 -37.22 34.04 8.27
N GLN A 790 -36.72 35.21 8.67
CA GLN A 790 -37.27 36.50 8.27
C GLN A 790 -37.27 36.65 6.74
N ARG A 791 -36.17 36.26 6.07
CA ARG A 791 -36.06 36.32 4.62
C ARG A 791 -37.03 35.37 3.93
N VAL A 792 -37.13 34.12 4.39
CA VAL A 792 -38.06 33.12 3.84
C VAL A 792 -39.52 33.55 3.98
N LEU A 793 -39.90 34.11 5.14
CA LEU A 793 -41.25 34.66 5.35
C LEU A 793 -41.55 35.84 4.43
N TYR A 794 -40.59 36.76 4.26
CA TYR A 794 -40.71 37.87 3.33
C TYR A 794 -40.94 37.37 1.90
N TYR A 795 -40.13 36.41 1.42
CA TYR A 795 -40.25 35.91 0.05
C TYR A 795 -41.58 35.20 -0.22
N TYR A 796 -42.06 34.37 0.71
CA TYR A 796 -43.30 33.62 0.50
C TYR A 796 -44.56 34.45 0.69
N LYS A 797 -44.47 35.64 1.29
CA LYS A 797 -45.60 36.53 1.51
C LYS A 797 -45.64 37.74 0.58
N GLU A 798 -44.52 38.45 0.47
CA GLU A 798 -44.46 39.80 -0.10
C GLU A 798 -43.85 39.83 -1.51
N ASP A 799 -43.05 38.83 -1.92
CA ASP A 799 -42.41 38.78 -3.25
C ASP A 799 -43.33 38.10 -4.29
N PRO A 800 -43.87 38.82 -5.30
CA PRO A 800 -44.83 38.25 -6.26
C PRO A 800 -44.27 37.10 -7.10
N ALA A 801 -42.95 37.01 -7.28
CA ALA A 801 -42.33 35.95 -8.09
C ALA A 801 -42.15 34.63 -7.31
N PHE A 802 -42.15 34.70 -5.98
CA PHE A 802 -41.92 33.55 -5.10
C PHE A 802 -43.03 33.32 -4.08
N ALA A 803 -44.07 34.16 -4.07
CA ALA A 803 -45.21 34.07 -3.16
C ALA A 803 -45.80 32.66 -3.13
N ASN A 804 -45.92 32.10 -1.93
CA ASN A 804 -46.45 30.77 -1.69
C ASN A 804 -47.11 30.74 -0.30
N PRO A 805 -48.45 30.89 -0.23
CA PRO A 805 -49.18 30.93 1.03
C PRO A 805 -49.01 29.70 1.92
N GLU A 806 -48.88 28.51 1.32
CA GLU A 806 -48.70 27.26 2.07
C GLU A 806 -47.33 27.21 2.75
N LYS A 807 -46.26 27.53 2.00
CA LYS A 807 -44.91 27.61 2.56
C LYS A 807 -44.76 28.75 3.57
N TYR A 808 -45.44 29.87 3.36
CA TYR A 808 -45.46 30.97 4.33
C TYR A 808 -46.04 30.52 5.68
N GLU A 809 -47.22 29.88 5.70
CA GLU A 809 -47.81 29.40 6.95
C GLU A 809 -46.99 28.26 7.59
N TYR A 810 -46.32 27.41 6.79
CA TYR A 810 -45.37 26.42 7.29
C TYR A 810 -44.22 27.07 8.07
N TRP A 811 -43.47 27.99 7.45
CA TRP A 811 -42.30 28.62 8.07
C TRP A 811 -42.69 29.53 9.24
N LYS A 812 -43.88 30.16 9.18
CA LYS A 812 -44.45 30.95 10.28
C LYS A 812 -44.80 30.07 11.49
N SER A 813 -45.22 28.82 11.27
CA SER A 813 -45.47 27.85 12.34
C SER A 813 -44.16 27.34 12.92
N TYR A 814 -43.19 26.97 12.07
CA TYR A 814 -41.83 26.62 12.49
C TYR A 814 -41.21 27.70 13.39
N GLY A 815 -41.36 28.98 13.03
CA GLY A 815 -40.84 30.10 13.83
C GLY A 815 -41.45 30.15 15.24
N LYS A 816 -42.77 29.93 15.37
CA LYS A 816 -43.44 29.89 16.67
C LYS A 816 -43.03 28.68 17.52
N GLU A 817 -42.84 27.52 16.89
CA GLU A 817 -42.41 26.29 17.58
C GLU A 817 -40.99 26.36 18.11
N ASN A 818 -40.14 27.21 17.52
CA ASN A 818 -38.73 27.39 17.89
C ASN A 818 -38.45 28.73 18.60
N ASP A 819 -39.49 29.39 19.14
CA ASP A 819 -39.40 30.69 19.83
C ASP A 819 -38.69 31.81 19.02
N MET A 820 -38.81 31.75 17.69
CA MET A 820 -38.27 32.76 16.78
C MET A 820 -39.30 33.86 16.54
N GLY A 821 -38.87 35.13 16.54
CA GLY A 821 -39.77 36.25 16.16
C GLY A 821 -40.26 36.09 14.72
N VAL A 822 -41.58 36.07 14.52
CA VAL A 822 -42.27 35.81 13.24
C VAL A 822 -42.95 37.05 12.68
#